data_AF-A0A0Q9TV29-F1
#
_entry.id   AF-A0A0Q9TV29-F1
#
_cell.length_a   1.000
_cell.length_b   1.000
_cell.length_c   1.000
_cell.angle_alpha   90.00
_cell.angle_beta   90.00
_cell.angle_gamma   90.00
#
_symmetry.space_group_name_H-M   'P 1'
#
loop_
_entity.id
_entity.type
_entity.pdbx_description
1 polymer ?
#
loop_
_entity_poly.entity_id
_entity_poly.type
_entity_poly.pdbx_seq_one_letter_code
_entity_poly.pdbx_strand_id
1 'polypeptide(L)'
;MLAAVTAVFALVFSSAAMFSSAAPPAAAAEAPCVDNPFGSRPLYLKGGFNGWSASPDYQFAYNCNRFELTVNLSGSSDFKVADAGWSADADFGGGAGGGRVQPGVPLRLALRGSNLTYTFSGVHKVVLDVSTSKTTPTLTISSCAQNPLDPALIGLSGDFNGYAPRPADFFQYSCDGYYLNVDLQGTHEFTILDPIGPATTRLGAPASGNDVVTANQPFPLASEADGAIARLRFDFTGEHTLRVSFEGADQHPILTITPKTWVNPGLPAQVTDSVARQVKYDSRDTAFKTPYGAMTTGQKARFSLTAPPGVTSAALVVETRRLEGNQDVIEYLDPVTVPMKRTKDGDREQWSASYRFAAKSVYGYHFELSIGGRQYVYENNDDSIYWTTERGSFGVGQIAFAPSDPKQLRRYRQTVYDPRFTVPDWAQDAVYYYIFPERFRNGDTSNDPQPGGATYLDGPIEFHTNWLDKPYVPGNADGSTTDDNTYNNDFFGGDLAGIIEKLDYLKTLGVNTLYINPIFEAGSNHKYDTADYLKVDDSFGTNEDVSRLTKEAKARGMRVILDTSLNHTGSDSVYFDRYANFPGTGAFENSKIQPDSPYADWYTFFPDRTNPDNQYSGWGGPSLPELTESDAFKDFAFRKPDSVMNTWLDHGTAGWRMDVAPWVSDQFWREWRTAIKAHRPDALTVAETWFDSSKYFLGDEFDTTMNYIFRNAVIDYASGRNAKQAYQSIELIREAYPPQAFYALMNLLSTHDVARTLNELGDTGTSTPTQVEQAKARFRLAVLFQMTFPGAPAVYYGDEVGVTGGADPLNRATYPWADQGGKPDTALLADFQKMIGLRNQNEVLKRGSIDAPVQLDENIIVLTRKYQGVRAVTAFNNSTSPREVTVELPVGYGDKPYTDAMTGRAVQPVKGQLTLTVPALSGSVLITK
;
A
#
# COMPACT_ATOMS: atom_id res chain seq x y z
N MET A 1 -47.07 32.28 -43.83
CA MET A 1 -46.75 32.00 -45.25
C MET A 1 -45.26 31.74 -45.31
N LEU A 2 -44.70 30.62 -45.77
CA LEU A 2 -45.21 29.39 -46.38
C LEU A 2 -43.99 28.40 -46.46
N ALA A 3 -44.25 27.08 -46.32
CA ALA A 3 -43.39 25.89 -46.57
C ALA A 3 -42.29 25.53 -45.50
N ALA A 4 -42.45 24.63 -44.51
CA ALA A 4 -42.81 23.16 -44.40
C ALA A 4 -41.55 22.24 -44.46
N VAL A 5 -41.09 21.39 -43.52
CA VAL A 5 -41.59 20.53 -42.39
C VAL A 5 -42.42 19.30 -42.81
N THR A 6 -41.86 18.07 -42.80
CA THR A 6 -42.43 16.83 -42.18
C THR A 6 -41.56 15.55 -42.32
N ALA A 7 -41.72 14.63 -41.34
CA ALA A 7 -41.46 13.17 -41.30
C ALA A 7 -39.99 12.70 -41.13
N VAL A 8 -39.61 11.80 -40.20
CA VAL A 8 -40.13 10.44 -39.96
C VAL A 8 -39.99 9.99 -38.48
N PHE A 9 -41.09 9.48 -37.92
CA PHE A 9 -41.18 8.68 -36.68
C PHE A 9 -42.17 7.52 -36.95
N ALA A 10 -41.88 6.34 -36.36
CA ALA A 10 -42.77 5.21 -36.06
C ALA A 10 -43.22 4.19 -37.15
N LEU A 11 -43.08 2.89 -36.79
CA LEU A 11 -43.92 1.67 -37.03
C LEU A 11 -43.01 0.44 -37.26
N VAL A 12 -42.75 -0.41 -36.25
CA VAL A 12 -43.60 -1.49 -35.67
C VAL A 12 -43.81 -2.69 -36.61
N PHE A 13 -43.11 -3.78 -36.25
CA PHE A 13 -43.45 -5.21 -36.27
C PHE A 13 -44.30 -5.80 -37.41
N SER A 14 -43.69 -6.73 -38.16
CA SER A 14 -44.24 -8.08 -38.38
C SER A 14 -43.21 -9.00 -39.04
N SER A 15 -42.73 -10.01 -38.33
CA SER A 15 -42.42 -11.35 -38.88
C SER A 15 -42.18 -12.32 -37.74
N ALA A 16 -43.10 -13.28 -37.59
CA ALA A 16 -42.96 -14.42 -36.70
C ALA A 16 -41.83 -15.35 -37.20
N ALA A 17 -40.94 -15.75 -36.29
CA ALA A 17 -40.03 -16.87 -36.50
C ALA A 17 -40.31 -17.97 -35.46
N MET A 18 -40.43 -19.19 -35.97
CA MET A 18 -40.83 -20.40 -35.27
C MET A 18 -39.90 -20.74 -34.09
N PHE A 19 -40.50 -21.08 -32.94
CA PHE A 19 -39.80 -21.70 -31.83
C PHE A 19 -39.54 -23.18 -32.13
N SER A 20 -38.26 -23.54 -32.27
CA SER A 20 -37.78 -24.92 -32.12
C SER A 20 -37.18 -25.03 -30.72
N SER A 21 -37.74 -25.90 -29.87
CA SER A 21 -37.22 -26.21 -28.55
C SER A 21 -35.96 -27.07 -28.68
N ALA A 22 -34.79 -26.44 -28.62
CA ALA A 22 -33.53 -27.17 -28.43
C ALA A 22 -33.39 -27.55 -26.94
N ALA A 23 -33.14 -28.83 -26.68
CA ALA A 23 -32.77 -29.34 -25.36
C ALA A 23 -31.49 -28.63 -24.86
N PRO A 24 -31.32 -28.46 -23.54
CA PRO A 24 -30.10 -27.86 -23.00
C PRO A 24 -28.87 -28.68 -23.41
N PRO A 25 -27.72 -28.03 -23.69
CA PRO A 25 -26.50 -28.74 -24.05
C PRO A 25 -26.05 -29.61 -22.86
N ALA A 26 -25.72 -30.87 -23.16
CA ALA A 26 -25.07 -31.76 -22.22
C ALA A 26 -23.78 -31.12 -21.69
N ALA A 27 -23.54 -31.27 -20.38
CA ALA A 27 -22.31 -30.81 -19.73
C ALA A 27 -21.09 -31.31 -20.53
N ALA A 28 -20.26 -30.38 -20.99
CA ALA A 28 -19.03 -30.71 -21.68
C ALA A 28 -18.13 -31.53 -20.74
N ALA A 29 -17.65 -32.69 -21.21
CA ALA A 29 -16.66 -33.46 -20.49
C ALA A 29 -15.41 -32.59 -20.27
N GLU A 30 -14.96 -32.46 -19.02
CA GLU A 30 -13.76 -31.69 -18.68
C GLU A 30 -12.54 -32.30 -19.39
N ALA A 31 -11.74 -31.44 -20.04
CA ALA A 31 -10.48 -31.82 -20.65
C ALA A 31 -9.51 -32.42 -19.60
N PRO A 32 -8.59 -33.34 -19.98
CA PRO A 32 -7.64 -33.94 -19.05
C PRO A 32 -6.76 -32.89 -18.38
N CYS A 33 -6.39 -33.13 -17.11
CA CYS A 33 -5.53 -32.22 -16.37
C CYS A 33 -4.16 -32.07 -17.00
N VAL A 34 -3.64 -30.84 -16.93
CA VAL A 34 -2.28 -30.47 -17.32
C VAL A 34 -1.54 -29.98 -16.09
N ASP A 35 -0.21 -30.10 -16.07
CA ASP A 35 0.58 -29.52 -14.98
C ASP A 35 0.53 -27.99 -15.05
N ASN A 36 0.64 -27.33 -13.90
CA ASN A 36 0.67 -25.87 -13.83
C ASN A 36 1.83 -25.32 -14.70
N PRO A 37 1.55 -24.58 -15.80
CA PRO A 37 2.58 -24.11 -16.72
C PRO A 37 3.52 -23.06 -16.10
N PHE A 38 3.20 -22.56 -14.91
CA PHE A 38 4.00 -21.61 -14.13
C PHE A 38 4.63 -22.24 -12.87
N GLY A 39 4.58 -23.57 -12.73
CA GLY A 39 5.16 -24.28 -11.59
C GLY A 39 4.50 -23.87 -10.26
N SER A 40 5.30 -23.57 -9.24
CA SER A 40 4.81 -23.09 -7.94
C SER A 40 4.56 -21.58 -7.90
N ARG A 41 4.77 -20.86 -9.00
CA ARG A 41 4.65 -19.39 -9.03
C ARG A 41 3.17 -18.99 -8.95
N PRO A 42 2.76 -18.24 -7.91
CA PRO A 42 1.38 -17.78 -7.80
C PRO A 42 1.08 -16.67 -8.82
N LEU A 43 -0.14 -16.68 -9.35
CA LEU A 43 -0.69 -15.61 -10.17
C LEU A 43 -1.76 -14.88 -9.39
N TYR A 44 -1.87 -13.57 -9.60
CA TYR A 44 -2.77 -12.69 -8.87
C TYR A 44 -3.58 -11.81 -9.83
N LEU A 45 -4.81 -11.50 -9.44
CA LEU A 45 -5.57 -10.39 -10.02
C LEU A 45 -5.12 -9.08 -9.34
N LYS A 46 -4.36 -8.23 -10.05
CA LYS A 46 -3.75 -7.00 -9.51
C LYS A 46 -4.41 -5.79 -10.14
N GLY A 47 -4.88 -4.82 -9.36
CA GLY A 47 -5.59 -3.66 -9.90
C GLY A 47 -5.85 -2.55 -8.89
N GLY A 48 -6.67 -1.58 -9.28
CA GLY A 48 -7.02 -0.43 -8.46
C GLY A 48 -7.63 -0.81 -7.10
N PHE A 49 -8.38 -1.91 -7.03
CA PHE A 49 -9.02 -2.42 -5.80
C PHE A 49 -8.06 -3.02 -4.76
N ASN A 50 -6.82 -3.33 -5.13
CA ASN A 50 -5.79 -3.84 -4.20
C ASN A 50 -4.48 -3.06 -4.29
N GLY A 51 -4.54 -1.82 -4.78
CA GLY A 51 -3.37 -0.96 -4.94
C GLY A 51 -2.28 -1.57 -5.82
N TRP A 52 -2.66 -2.42 -6.79
CA TRP A 52 -1.74 -3.14 -7.68
C TRP A 52 -0.80 -4.13 -6.98
N SER A 53 -1.10 -4.52 -5.74
CA SER A 53 -0.30 -5.47 -4.95
C SER A 53 -0.64 -6.93 -5.26
N ALA A 54 0.30 -7.83 -4.99
CA ALA A 54 0.09 -9.28 -5.05
C ALA A 54 -0.49 -9.79 -3.72
N SER A 55 -1.80 -9.60 -3.56
CA SER A 55 -2.52 -9.97 -2.33
C SER A 55 -3.03 -11.42 -2.39
N PRO A 56 -2.85 -12.24 -1.34
CA PRO A 56 -3.34 -13.62 -1.26
C PRO A 56 -4.82 -13.81 -1.63
N ASP A 57 -5.72 -12.91 -1.24
CA ASP A 57 -7.17 -13.02 -1.55
C ASP A 57 -7.50 -12.85 -3.05
N TYR A 58 -6.55 -12.36 -3.84
CA TYR A 58 -6.67 -12.26 -5.31
C TYR A 58 -5.76 -13.24 -6.02
N GLN A 59 -5.15 -14.18 -5.27
CA GLN A 59 -4.36 -15.24 -5.83
C GLN A 59 -5.26 -16.26 -6.51
N PHE A 60 -4.95 -16.59 -7.74
CA PHE A 60 -5.64 -17.65 -8.43
C PHE A 60 -5.26 -19.01 -7.85
N ALA A 61 -6.28 -19.85 -7.63
CA ALA A 61 -6.12 -21.26 -7.39
C ALA A 61 -5.96 -21.99 -8.74
N TYR A 62 -4.88 -22.76 -8.89
CA TYR A 62 -4.76 -23.63 -10.05
C TYR A 62 -5.65 -24.85 -9.88
N ASN A 63 -6.56 -25.06 -10.83
CA ASN A 63 -7.44 -26.20 -10.90
C ASN A 63 -7.27 -26.89 -12.24
N CYS A 64 -6.42 -27.92 -12.28
CA CYS A 64 -6.26 -28.89 -13.37
C CYS A 64 -5.79 -28.33 -14.73
N ASN A 65 -6.46 -27.35 -15.33
CA ASN A 65 -6.07 -26.72 -16.60
C ASN A 65 -6.38 -25.22 -16.67
N ARG A 66 -6.90 -24.65 -15.58
CA ARG A 66 -7.31 -23.25 -15.47
C ARG A 66 -6.99 -22.71 -14.09
N PHE A 67 -6.84 -21.41 -14.01
CA PHE A 67 -6.71 -20.65 -12.78
C PHE A 67 -8.06 -20.05 -12.44
N GLU A 68 -8.55 -20.30 -11.23
CA GLU A 68 -9.84 -19.81 -10.75
C GLU A 68 -9.66 -18.89 -9.55
N LEU A 69 -10.44 -17.83 -9.51
CA LEU A 69 -10.51 -16.89 -8.41
C LEU A 69 -11.96 -16.45 -8.24
N THR A 70 -12.48 -16.44 -7.03
CA THR A 70 -13.75 -15.79 -6.70
C THR A 70 -13.45 -14.46 -6.02
N VAL A 71 -14.14 -13.41 -6.40
CA VAL A 71 -13.95 -12.08 -5.81
C VAL A 71 -15.29 -11.46 -5.47
N ASN A 72 -15.37 -10.76 -4.34
CA ASN A 72 -16.50 -9.90 -4.02
C ASN A 72 -16.06 -8.45 -4.16
N LEU A 73 -16.32 -7.86 -5.32
CA LEU A 73 -15.87 -6.51 -5.67
C LEU A 73 -17.06 -5.66 -6.11
N SER A 74 -16.93 -4.34 -5.98
CA SER A 74 -17.90 -3.38 -6.50
C SER A 74 -17.20 -2.21 -7.17
N GLY A 75 -17.86 -1.63 -8.17
CA GLY A 75 -17.35 -0.48 -8.92
C GLY A 75 -16.48 -0.85 -10.12
N SER A 76 -16.08 0.17 -10.86
CA SER A 76 -15.19 0.02 -12.02
C SER A 76 -13.73 0.05 -11.58
N SER A 77 -12.92 -0.89 -12.06
CA SER A 77 -11.49 -0.91 -11.79
C SER A 77 -10.69 -1.29 -13.02
N ASP A 78 -9.51 -0.71 -13.11
CA ASP A 78 -8.43 -1.20 -13.96
C ASP A 78 -7.64 -2.28 -13.22
N PHE A 79 -7.20 -3.31 -13.94
CA PHE A 79 -6.46 -4.45 -13.39
C PHE A 79 -5.69 -5.22 -14.46
N LYS A 80 -4.89 -6.19 -14.01
CA LYS A 80 -4.13 -7.16 -14.80
C LYS A 80 -4.10 -8.51 -14.06
N VAL A 81 -3.63 -9.55 -14.75
CA VAL A 81 -3.27 -10.81 -14.10
C VAL A 81 -1.76 -10.93 -14.14
N ALA A 82 -1.10 -10.97 -12.99
CA ALA A 82 0.36 -11.11 -12.93
C ALA A 82 0.84 -11.85 -11.67
N ASP A 83 2.07 -12.35 -11.70
CA ASP A 83 2.75 -12.83 -10.50
C ASP A 83 3.18 -11.66 -9.59
N ALA A 84 3.78 -11.98 -8.44
CA ALA A 84 4.21 -10.98 -7.47
C ALA A 84 5.21 -9.97 -8.06
N GLY A 85 6.21 -10.48 -8.80
CA GLY A 85 7.32 -9.70 -9.35
C GLY A 85 7.09 -9.09 -10.73
N TRP A 86 5.87 -9.15 -11.29
CA TRP A 86 5.59 -8.66 -12.65
C TRP A 86 6.50 -9.29 -13.73
N SER A 87 6.75 -10.59 -13.60
CA SER A 87 7.59 -11.34 -14.53
C SER A 87 7.08 -11.20 -15.96
N ALA A 88 8.00 -11.04 -16.90
CA ALA A 88 7.69 -10.80 -18.31
C ALA A 88 6.82 -11.88 -18.96
N ASP A 89 6.91 -13.12 -18.45
CA ASP A 89 6.19 -14.30 -18.91
C ASP A 89 4.90 -14.58 -18.13
N ALA A 90 4.56 -13.71 -17.17
CA ALA A 90 3.36 -13.80 -16.34
C ALA A 90 2.59 -12.48 -16.20
N ASP A 91 3.02 -11.35 -16.76
CA ASP A 91 2.24 -10.10 -16.83
C ASP A 91 1.24 -10.15 -17.99
N PHE A 92 -0.05 -10.42 -17.71
CA PHE A 92 -1.11 -10.50 -18.71
C PHE A 92 -2.05 -9.29 -18.67
N GLY A 93 -2.30 -8.72 -19.85
CA GLY A 93 -3.24 -7.62 -20.06
C GLY A 93 -4.01 -7.73 -21.38
N GLY A 94 -4.70 -6.65 -21.77
CA GLY A 94 -5.40 -6.54 -23.03
C GLY A 94 -4.46 -6.55 -24.23
N GLY A 95 -4.82 -7.28 -25.29
CA GLY A 95 -4.08 -7.27 -26.56
C GLY A 95 -4.38 -6.03 -27.41
N ALA A 96 -3.99 -6.05 -28.69
CA ALA A 96 -4.19 -4.94 -29.63
C ALA A 96 -5.66 -4.50 -29.82
N GLY A 97 -6.62 -5.35 -29.47
CA GLY A 97 -8.06 -5.04 -29.48
C GLY A 97 -8.58 -4.29 -28.24
N GLY A 98 -7.72 -3.96 -27.27
CA GLY A 98 -8.07 -3.30 -26.01
C GLY A 98 -8.30 -4.25 -24.83
N GLY A 99 -8.50 -3.68 -23.64
CA GLY A 99 -8.61 -4.42 -22.36
C GLY A 99 -10.00 -4.49 -21.74
N ARG A 100 -11.07 -4.11 -22.44
CA ARG A 100 -12.43 -4.10 -21.86
C ARG A 100 -13.01 -5.50 -21.77
N VAL A 101 -13.22 -6.00 -20.55
CA VAL A 101 -13.80 -7.34 -20.31
C VAL A 101 -15.33 -7.24 -20.37
N GLN A 102 -15.98 -8.24 -20.98
CA GLN A 102 -17.44 -8.37 -21.01
C GLN A 102 -17.89 -9.52 -20.09
N PRO A 103 -19.00 -9.39 -19.35
CA PRO A 103 -19.48 -10.45 -18.46
C PRO A 103 -19.71 -11.78 -19.19
N GLY A 104 -19.09 -12.85 -18.72
CA GLY A 104 -19.23 -14.21 -19.25
C GLY A 104 -18.58 -14.46 -20.62
N VAL A 105 -17.98 -13.46 -21.25
CA VAL A 105 -17.35 -13.59 -22.57
C VAL A 105 -15.84 -13.78 -22.40
N PRO A 106 -15.25 -14.88 -22.90
CA PRO A 106 -13.81 -15.11 -22.80
C PRO A 106 -13.02 -14.06 -23.62
N LEU A 107 -12.08 -13.37 -22.97
CA LEU A 107 -11.16 -12.39 -23.57
C LEU A 107 -9.75 -12.96 -23.67
N ARG A 108 -9.18 -13.00 -24.89
CA ARG A 108 -7.80 -13.44 -25.10
C ARG A 108 -6.81 -12.38 -24.62
N LEU A 109 -5.92 -12.76 -23.72
CA LEU A 109 -4.91 -11.88 -23.14
C LEU A 109 -3.59 -11.90 -23.92
N ALA A 110 -2.77 -10.86 -23.71
CA ALA A 110 -1.42 -10.73 -24.22
C ALA A 110 -0.42 -10.47 -23.08
N LEU A 111 0.80 -11.00 -23.22
CA LEU A 111 1.91 -10.66 -22.33
C LEU A 111 2.25 -9.17 -22.46
N ARG A 112 2.47 -8.51 -21.32
CA ARG A 112 2.70 -7.06 -21.19
C ARG A 112 1.62 -6.23 -21.90
N GLY A 113 0.40 -6.75 -21.93
CA GLY A 113 -0.75 -6.06 -22.51
C GLY A 113 -1.17 -4.82 -21.72
N SER A 114 -2.10 -4.04 -22.30
CA SER A 114 -2.67 -2.88 -21.61
C SER A 114 -3.47 -3.29 -20.37
N ASN A 115 -3.78 -2.34 -19.48
CA ASN A 115 -4.69 -2.62 -18.37
C ASN A 115 -6.05 -3.13 -18.89
N LEU A 116 -6.62 -4.08 -18.15
CA LEU A 116 -7.97 -4.56 -18.32
C LEU A 116 -8.93 -3.68 -17.52
N THR A 117 -10.15 -3.49 -18.00
CA THR A 117 -11.18 -2.73 -17.30
C THR A 117 -12.47 -3.53 -17.19
N TYR A 118 -13.05 -3.59 -15.99
CA TYR A 118 -14.33 -4.25 -15.70
C TYR A 118 -15.07 -3.51 -14.57
N THR A 119 -16.41 -3.57 -14.60
CA THR A 119 -17.27 -3.05 -13.53
C THR A 119 -17.82 -4.22 -12.72
N PHE A 120 -17.30 -4.39 -11.51
CA PHE A 120 -17.72 -5.42 -10.58
C PHE A 120 -18.99 -5.00 -9.84
N SER A 121 -19.82 -5.99 -9.51
CA SER A 121 -21.06 -5.82 -8.72
C SER A 121 -21.38 -7.08 -7.92
N GLY A 122 -20.77 -7.20 -6.73
CA GLY A 122 -20.94 -8.36 -5.87
C GLY A 122 -19.98 -9.49 -6.24
N VAL A 123 -20.41 -10.73 -6.03
CA VAL A 123 -19.55 -11.91 -6.17
C VAL A 123 -19.40 -12.31 -7.64
N HIS A 124 -18.15 -12.44 -8.09
CA HIS A 124 -17.77 -12.85 -9.44
C HIS A 124 -16.78 -14.00 -9.40
N LYS A 125 -16.92 -14.93 -10.35
CA LYS A 125 -15.90 -15.93 -10.67
C LYS A 125 -15.04 -15.43 -11.83
N VAL A 126 -13.74 -15.37 -11.61
CA VAL A 126 -12.70 -15.01 -12.57
C VAL A 126 -11.96 -16.28 -12.94
N VAL A 127 -11.93 -16.59 -14.24
CA VAL A 127 -11.29 -17.80 -14.76
C VAL A 127 -10.25 -17.40 -15.79
N LEU A 128 -8.99 -17.73 -15.54
CA LEU A 128 -7.90 -17.64 -16.50
C LEU A 128 -7.62 -19.05 -17.04
N ASP A 129 -8.12 -19.31 -18.24
CA ASP A 129 -7.93 -20.57 -18.95
C ASP A 129 -6.57 -20.57 -19.68
N VAL A 130 -5.70 -21.49 -19.27
CA VAL A 130 -4.35 -21.68 -19.82
C VAL A 130 -4.22 -22.97 -20.66
N SER A 131 -5.33 -23.70 -20.85
CA SER A 131 -5.35 -25.01 -21.52
C SER A 131 -4.91 -24.95 -22.99
N THR A 132 -5.17 -23.83 -23.66
CA THR A 132 -4.83 -23.61 -25.07
C THR A 132 -3.47 -22.96 -25.27
N SER A 133 -3.05 -22.08 -24.35
CA SER A 133 -1.77 -21.37 -24.41
C SER A 133 -1.43 -20.70 -23.08
N LYS A 134 -0.20 -20.90 -22.60
CA LYS A 134 0.33 -20.16 -21.43
C LYS A 134 0.72 -18.71 -21.74
N THR A 135 1.00 -18.38 -23.01
CA THR A 135 1.43 -17.02 -23.42
C THR A 135 0.29 -16.16 -23.94
N THR A 136 -0.84 -16.78 -24.32
CA THR A 136 -2.06 -16.08 -24.72
C THR A 136 -3.29 -16.72 -24.07
N PRO A 137 -3.37 -16.74 -22.72
CA PRO A 137 -4.50 -17.34 -22.01
C PRO A 137 -5.79 -16.56 -22.25
N THR A 138 -6.92 -17.14 -21.86
CA THR A 138 -8.23 -16.48 -21.99
C THR A 138 -8.83 -16.20 -20.63
N LEU A 139 -9.27 -14.96 -20.39
CA LEU A 139 -9.88 -14.53 -19.15
C LEU A 139 -11.40 -14.41 -19.29
N THR A 140 -12.16 -15.02 -18.37
CA THR A 140 -13.61 -14.88 -18.28
C THR A 140 -13.98 -14.36 -16.89
N ILE A 141 -14.89 -13.37 -16.80
CA ILE A 141 -15.44 -12.88 -15.53
C ILE A 141 -16.96 -13.03 -15.57
N SER A 142 -17.52 -13.81 -14.63
CA SER A 142 -18.95 -14.11 -14.56
C SER A 142 -19.52 -13.78 -13.18
N SER A 143 -20.70 -13.18 -13.10
CA SER A 143 -21.39 -12.98 -11.82
C SER A 143 -21.88 -14.30 -11.26
N CYS A 144 -21.79 -14.47 -9.94
CA CYS A 144 -22.22 -15.68 -9.25
C CYS A 144 -23.72 -15.64 -8.94
N ALA A 145 -24.38 -16.81 -9.00
CA ALA A 145 -25.77 -16.93 -8.59
C ALA A 145 -25.93 -16.67 -7.08
N GLN A 146 -27.12 -16.25 -6.65
CA GLN A 146 -27.41 -16.18 -5.21
C GLN A 146 -27.38 -17.58 -4.62
N ASN A 147 -26.78 -17.70 -3.44
CA ASN A 147 -26.71 -18.94 -2.70
C ASN A 147 -28.13 -19.43 -2.33
N PRO A 148 -28.59 -20.59 -2.82
CA PRO A 148 -29.97 -21.06 -2.62
C PRO A 148 -30.33 -21.37 -1.16
N LEU A 149 -29.33 -21.61 -0.31
CA LEU A 149 -29.54 -21.87 1.11
C LEU A 149 -29.11 -20.68 1.99
N ASP A 150 -28.80 -19.51 1.42
CA ASP A 150 -28.42 -18.32 2.21
C ASP A 150 -29.50 -18.00 3.26
N PRO A 151 -29.19 -17.98 4.58
CA PRO A 151 -27.87 -17.83 5.19
C PRO A 151 -27.36 -19.08 5.95
N ALA A 152 -27.68 -20.28 5.47
CA ALA A 152 -27.31 -21.54 6.10
C ALA A 152 -25.82 -21.87 5.97
N LEU A 153 -25.24 -22.36 7.06
CA LEU A 153 -23.90 -22.93 7.06
C LEU A 153 -24.01 -24.46 7.19
N ILE A 154 -24.15 -25.13 6.06
CA ILE A 154 -24.28 -26.59 6.05
C ILE A 154 -22.92 -27.25 6.27
N GLY A 155 -22.87 -28.22 7.18
CA GLY A 155 -21.68 -28.98 7.51
C GLY A 155 -21.92 -30.48 7.48
N LEU A 156 -20.85 -31.22 7.23
CA LEU A 156 -20.87 -32.67 7.21
C LEU A 156 -20.91 -33.19 8.65
N SER A 157 -21.99 -33.88 9.02
CA SER A 157 -22.21 -34.43 10.35
C SER A 157 -22.23 -35.95 10.27
N GLY A 158 -21.28 -36.63 10.91
CA GLY A 158 -21.15 -38.09 10.82
C GLY A 158 -20.50 -38.72 12.04
N ASP A 159 -20.37 -40.04 12.00
CA ASP A 159 -19.70 -40.82 13.04
C ASP A 159 -18.26 -40.34 13.31
N PHE A 160 -17.53 -39.92 12.28
CA PHE A 160 -16.16 -39.40 12.36
C PHE A 160 -16.01 -38.07 13.14
N ASN A 161 -17.09 -37.31 13.34
CA ASN A 161 -17.08 -36.09 14.17
C ASN A 161 -18.12 -36.11 15.29
N GLY A 162 -18.56 -37.30 15.71
CA GLY A 162 -19.55 -37.46 16.77
C GLY A 162 -20.89 -36.78 16.46
N TYR A 163 -21.23 -36.65 15.18
CA TYR A 163 -22.41 -35.96 14.65
C TYR A 163 -22.46 -34.45 14.97
N ALA A 164 -21.30 -33.83 15.18
CA ALA A 164 -21.16 -32.40 15.44
C ALA A 164 -20.11 -31.79 14.48
N PRO A 165 -20.53 -31.11 13.39
CA PRO A 165 -19.61 -30.47 12.46
C PRO A 165 -18.68 -29.48 13.16
N ARG A 166 -17.37 -29.61 12.91
CA ARG A 166 -16.31 -28.67 13.31
C ARG A 166 -16.11 -27.62 12.21
N PRO A 167 -15.36 -26.52 12.45
CA PRO A 167 -15.10 -25.51 11.42
C PRO A 167 -14.59 -26.06 10.08
N ALA A 168 -13.74 -27.09 10.11
CA ALA A 168 -13.21 -27.73 8.91
C ALA A 168 -14.22 -28.64 8.17
N ASP A 169 -15.34 -28.98 8.80
CA ASP A 169 -16.36 -29.87 8.24
C ASP A 169 -17.51 -29.09 7.54
N PHE A 170 -17.42 -27.75 7.46
CA PHE A 170 -18.42 -26.91 6.82
C PHE A 170 -18.14 -26.69 5.34
N PHE A 171 -19.20 -26.78 4.53
CA PHE A 171 -19.10 -26.54 3.10
C PHE A 171 -18.92 -25.06 2.78
N GLN A 172 -18.21 -24.77 1.69
CA GLN A 172 -18.00 -23.43 1.16
C GLN A 172 -18.76 -23.27 -0.15
N TYR A 173 -19.61 -22.23 -0.23
CA TYR A 173 -20.32 -21.94 -1.47
C TYR A 173 -19.38 -21.23 -2.46
N SER A 174 -19.20 -21.81 -3.65
CA SER A 174 -18.35 -21.29 -4.72
C SER A 174 -19.14 -21.07 -6.00
N CYS A 175 -20.11 -20.15 -5.97
CA CYS A 175 -20.92 -19.66 -7.10
C CYS A 175 -21.89 -20.65 -7.77
N ASP A 176 -21.57 -21.93 -7.82
CA ASP A 176 -22.36 -22.97 -8.50
C ASP A 176 -22.73 -24.15 -7.59
N GLY A 177 -22.19 -24.18 -6.36
CA GLY A 177 -22.45 -25.21 -5.38
C GLY A 177 -21.65 -25.03 -4.11
N TYR A 178 -21.94 -25.88 -3.13
CA TYR A 178 -21.21 -26.03 -1.87
C TYR A 178 -20.14 -27.09 -2.02
N TYR A 179 -18.92 -26.79 -1.60
CA TYR A 179 -17.78 -27.69 -1.71
C TYR A 179 -17.14 -27.94 -0.34
N LEU A 180 -16.73 -29.17 -0.08
CA LEU A 180 -15.98 -29.56 1.10
C LEU A 180 -14.95 -30.62 0.71
N ASN A 181 -13.69 -30.36 1.01
CA ASN A 181 -12.66 -31.40 0.92
C ASN A 181 -12.54 -32.13 2.25
N VAL A 182 -12.45 -33.45 2.20
CA VAL A 182 -12.23 -34.31 3.38
C VAL A 182 -11.09 -35.28 3.11
N ASP A 183 -10.37 -35.68 4.16
CA ASP A 183 -9.44 -36.81 4.14
C ASP A 183 -9.92 -37.83 5.16
N LEU A 184 -10.67 -38.82 4.68
CA LEU A 184 -11.32 -39.85 5.49
C LEU A 184 -11.01 -41.24 4.91
N GLN A 185 -11.03 -42.26 5.76
CA GLN A 185 -10.81 -43.64 5.35
C GLN A 185 -11.87 -44.57 5.92
N GLY A 186 -12.38 -45.45 5.06
CA GLY A 186 -13.40 -46.43 5.40
C GLY A 186 -14.82 -45.92 5.22
N THR A 187 -15.76 -46.78 5.60
CA THR A 187 -17.18 -46.54 5.38
C THR A 187 -17.79 -45.74 6.53
N HIS A 188 -18.36 -44.58 6.21
CA HIS A 188 -18.93 -43.65 7.18
C HIS A 188 -20.42 -43.38 6.93
N GLU A 189 -21.15 -43.10 8.01
CA GLU A 189 -22.54 -42.65 7.97
C GLU A 189 -22.64 -41.16 8.32
N PHE A 190 -23.32 -40.38 7.48
CA PHE A 190 -23.37 -38.93 7.66
C PHE A 190 -24.65 -38.27 7.13
N THR A 191 -24.90 -37.04 7.54
CA THR A 191 -25.86 -36.09 6.96
C THR A 191 -25.16 -34.76 6.69
N ILE A 192 -25.84 -33.87 5.98
CA ILE A 192 -25.35 -32.51 5.72
C ILE A 192 -26.33 -31.57 6.39
N LEU A 193 -25.91 -30.81 7.40
CA LEU A 193 -26.83 -29.98 8.18
C LEU A 193 -26.23 -28.68 8.64
N ASP A 194 -27.06 -27.65 8.80
CA ASP A 194 -26.73 -26.47 9.61
C ASP A 194 -27.21 -26.67 11.06
N PRO A 195 -26.31 -26.80 12.05
CA PRO A 195 -26.67 -27.03 13.46
C PRO A 195 -27.62 -26.00 14.07
N ILE A 196 -27.60 -24.76 13.59
CA ILE A 196 -28.47 -23.67 14.06
C ILE A 196 -29.51 -23.26 13.02
N GLY A 197 -29.53 -23.94 11.87
CA GLY A 197 -30.39 -23.64 10.74
C GLY A 197 -31.75 -24.32 10.81
N PRO A 198 -32.71 -23.86 9.98
CA PRO A 198 -34.05 -24.44 9.86
C PRO A 198 -34.04 -25.86 9.27
N ALA A 199 -35.20 -26.54 9.25
CA ALA A 199 -35.32 -27.89 8.70
C ALA A 199 -34.91 -28.02 7.22
N THR A 200 -35.08 -26.95 6.43
CA THR A 200 -34.69 -26.90 5.01
C THR A 200 -33.18 -27.04 4.79
N THR A 201 -32.37 -26.82 5.82
CA THR A 201 -30.90 -26.85 5.75
C THR A 201 -30.34 -28.12 6.38
N ARG A 202 -31.18 -29.15 6.52
CA ARG A 202 -30.82 -30.47 7.04
C ARG A 202 -31.14 -31.48 5.95
N LEU A 203 -30.09 -31.97 5.32
CA LEU A 203 -30.11 -32.75 4.10
C LEU A 203 -29.62 -34.18 4.38
N GLY A 204 -30.27 -35.15 3.75
CA GLY A 204 -29.91 -36.56 3.82
C GLY A 204 -30.47 -37.36 2.64
N ALA A 205 -30.39 -38.68 2.75
CA ALA A 205 -31.00 -39.56 1.77
C ALA A 205 -32.55 -39.47 1.85
N PRO A 206 -33.27 -39.48 0.72
CA PRO A 206 -34.73 -39.55 0.71
C PRO A 206 -35.24 -40.81 1.44
N ALA A 207 -36.31 -40.68 2.24
CA ALA A 207 -36.87 -41.77 3.07
C ALA A 207 -37.39 -43.01 2.31
N SER A 208 -37.30 -43.06 0.98
CA SER A 208 -37.81 -44.13 0.12
C SER A 208 -36.76 -44.77 -0.82
N GLY A 209 -35.45 -44.51 -0.63
CA GLY A 209 -34.39 -44.88 -1.58
C GLY A 209 -33.14 -45.55 -0.98
N ASN A 210 -32.14 -45.81 -1.84
CA ASN A 210 -30.79 -46.27 -1.48
C ASN A 210 -30.01 -45.14 -0.79
N ASP A 211 -29.39 -45.40 0.35
CA ASP A 211 -28.58 -44.45 1.13
C ASP A 211 -27.08 -44.47 0.75
N VAL A 212 -26.66 -45.41 -0.09
CA VAL A 212 -25.28 -45.58 -0.53
C VAL A 212 -24.95 -44.63 -1.68
N VAL A 213 -24.02 -43.71 -1.44
CA VAL A 213 -23.48 -42.78 -2.44
C VAL A 213 -22.37 -43.49 -3.24
N THR A 214 -22.31 -43.25 -4.56
CA THR A 214 -21.27 -43.80 -5.44
C THR A 214 -20.34 -42.68 -5.93
N ALA A 215 -19.03 -42.94 -5.94
CA ALA A 215 -18.04 -41.96 -6.36
C ALA A 215 -18.28 -41.52 -7.82
N ASN A 216 -18.11 -40.21 -8.07
CA ASN A 216 -18.30 -39.54 -9.36
C ASN A 216 -19.72 -39.64 -9.95
N GLN A 217 -20.73 -39.99 -9.14
CA GLN A 217 -22.13 -40.03 -9.57
C GLN A 217 -22.97 -39.00 -8.78
N PRO A 218 -23.89 -38.27 -9.43
CA PRO A 218 -24.80 -37.37 -8.74
C PRO A 218 -25.80 -38.16 -7.90
N PHE A 219 -26.02 -37.73 -6.66
CA PHE A 219 -26.95 -38.32 -5.71
C PHE A 219 -27.97 -37.28 -5.23
N PRO A 220 -29.28 -37.47 -5.45
CA PRO A 220 -30.30 -36.51 -5.02
C PRO A 220 -30.48 -36.53 -3.50
N LEU A 221 -30.46 -35.34 -2.88
CA LEU A 221 -30.71 -35.16 -1.44
C LEU A 221 -32.17 -34.75 -1.18
N ALA A 222 -32.70 -35.11 -0.01
CA ALA A 222 -33.96 -34.62 0.54
C ALA A 222 -33.70 -33.71 1.75
N SER A 223 -34.59 -32.74 2.02
CA SER A 223 -34.52 -31.89 3.22
C SER A 223 -35.52 -32.33 4.31
N GLU A 224 -35.21 -32.06 5.58
CA GLU A 224 -36.16 -32.33 6.68
C GLU A 224 -37.48 -31.54 6.57
N ALA A 225 -37.51 -30.45 5.79
CA ALA A 225 -38.74 -29.71 5.55
C ALA A 225 -39.71 -30.48 4.64
N ASP A 226 -39.20 -31.38 3.79
CA ASP A 226 -39.98 -32.14 2.81
C ASP A 226 -40.40 -33.51 3.34
N GLY A 227 -39.83 -33.96 4.45
CA GLY A 227 -40.15 -35.23 5.11
C GLY A 227 -39.01 -35.77 5.97
N ALA A 228 -39.14 -37.01 6.44
CA ALA A 228 -38.04 -37.68 7.12
C ALA A 228 -36.86 -37.89 6.15
N ILE A 229 -35.64 -37.71 6.66
CA ILE A 229 -34.39 -37.99 5.92
C ILE A 229 -33.65 -39.14 6.60
N ALA A 230 -32.87 -39.89 5.83
CA ALA A 230 -31.95 -40.92 6.33
C ALA A 230 -30.49 -40.46 6.21
N ARG A 231 -29.59 -41.13 6.95
CA ARG A 231 -28.14 -40.91 6.82
C ARG A 231 -27.66 -41.46 5.47
N LEU A 232 -26.70 -40.78 4.87
CA LEU A 232 -25.95 -41.21 3.70
C LEU A 232 -24.82 -42.16 4.12
N ARG A 233 -24.41 -43.06 3.23
CA ARG A 233 -23.29 -43.98 3.43
C ARG A 233 -22.32 -43.91 2.26
N PHE A 234 -21.02 -43.72 2.55
CA PHE A 234 -19.95 -43.70 1.54
C PHE A 234 -18.67 -44.33 2.08
N ASP A 235 -17.91 -45.00 1.21
CA ASP A 235 -16.60 -45.59 1.54
C ASP A 235 -15.48 -44.66 1.06
N PHE A 236 -14.89 -43.92 1.99
CA PHE A 236 -13.82 -42.98 1.68
C PHE A 236 -12.47 -43.70 1.55
N THR A 237 -11.70 -43.33 0.54
CA THR A 237 -10.38 -43.92 0.23
C THR A 237 -9.22 -42.91 0.38
N GLY A 238 -9.40 -41.87 1.19
CA GLY A 238 -8.46 -40.76 1.37
C GLY A 238 -9.08 -39.41 1.01
N GLU A 239 -8.34 -38.55 0.30
CA GLU A 239 -8.78 -37.20 -0.05
C GLU A 239 -9.90 -37.17 -1.10
N HIS A 240 -11.05 -36.60 -0.73
CA HIS A 240 -12.24 -36.45 -1.59
C HIS A 240 -12.76 -35.01 -1.59
N THR A 241 -13.42 -34.61 -2.68
CA THR A 241 -14.28 -33.42 -2.75
C THR A 241 -15.74 -33.86 -2.65
N LEU A 242 -16.50 -33.31 -1.71
CA LEU A 242 -17.96 -33.35 -1.71
C LEU A 242 -18.49 -32.05 -2.33
N ARG A 243 -19.39 -32.16 -3.31
CA ARG A 243 -20.07 -31.02 -3.94
C ARG A 243 -21.58 -31.15 -3.77
N VAL A 244 -22.24 -30.16 -3.18
CA VAL A 244 -23.70 -30.02 -3.18
C VAL A 244 -24.10 -28.91 -4.14
N SER A 245 -24.68 -29.25 -5.28
CA SER A 245 -25.24 -28.29 -6.25
C SER A 245 -26.75 -28.25 -6.18
N PHE A 246 -27.35 -27.20 -6.73
CA PHE A 246 -28.80 -27.05 -6.83
C PHE A 246 -29.20 -26.96 -8.29
N GLU A 247 -30.03 -27.90 -8.74
CA GLU A 247 -30.43 -28.01 -10.14
C GLU A 247 -31.93 -27.78 -10.31
N GLY A 248 -32.29 -27.28 -11.50
CA GLY A 248 -33.68 -27.01 -11.86
C GLY A 248 -34.25 -25.72 -11.26
N ALA A 249 -35.50 -25.40 -11.65
CA ALA A 249 -36.21 -24.21 -11.18
C ALA A 249 -36.50 -24.27 -9.67
N ASP A 250 -36.70 -25.48 -9.14
CA ASP A 250 -37.02 -25.73 -7.73
C ASP A 250 -35.77 -25.86 -6.84
N GLN A 251 -34.56 -25.66 -7.41
CA GLN A 251 -33.28 -25.71 -6.69
C GLN A 251 -33.09 -27.01 -5.89
N HIS A 252 -33.24 -28.17 -6.54
CA HIS A 252 -33.11 -29.46 -5.87
C HIS A 252 -31.64 -29.77 -5.54
N PRO A 253 -31.31 -30.12 -4.27
CA PRO A 253 -29.93 -30.39 -3.86
C PRO A 253 -29.42 -31.75 -4.35
N ILE A 254 -28.22 -31.76 -4.94
CA ILE A 254 -27.55 -32.96 -5.47
C ILE A 254 -26.14 -33.03 -4.90
N LEU A 255 -25.80 -34.16 -4.27
CA LEU A 255 -24.46 -34.46 -3.77
C LEU A 255 -23.66 -35.25 -4.81
N THR A 256 -22.42 -34.82 -5.07
CA THR A 256 -21.42 -35.60 -5.81
C THR A 256 -20.17 -35.73 -4.97
N ILE A 257 -19.57 -36.93 -4.90
CA ILE A 257 -18.31 -37.17 -4.19
C ILE A 257 -17.27 -37.63 -5.21
N THR A 258 -16.18 -36.89 -5.37
CA THR A 258 -15.09 -37.19 -6.30
C THR A 258 -13.75 -37.31 -5.55
N PRO A 259 -12.68 -37.84 -6.16
CA PRO A 259 -11.32 -37.56 -5.67
C PRO A 259 -11.11 -36.05 -5.47
N LYS A 260 -10.18 -35.64 -4.62
CA LYS A 260 -9.89 -34.21 -4.37
C LYS A 260 -9.53 -33.49 -5.67
N THR A 261 -10.48 -32.70 -6.13
CA THR A 261 -10.48 -31.92 -7.38
C THR A 261 -10.69 -30.44 -7.14
N TRP A 262 -11.22 -30.07 -5.96
CA TRP A 262 -11.55 -28.68 -5.68
C TRP A 262 -10.43 -28.03 -4.88
N VAL A 263 -9.96 -26.89 -5.37
CA VAL A 263 -9.12 -25.97 -4.61
C VAL A 263 -9.99 -24.73 -4.42
N ASN A 264 -10.17 -24.29 -3.17
CA ASN A 264 -11.00 -23.13 -2.87
C ASN A 264 -10.51 -21.91 -3.69
N PRO A 265 -11.31 -21.40 -4.64
CA PRO A 265 -10.91 -20.27 -5.46
C PRO A 265 -11.08 -18.92 -4.72
N GLY A 266 -11.48 -18.92 -3.45
CA GLY A 266 -11.34 -17.76 -2.57
C GLY A 266 -12.64 -16.99 -2.32
N LEU A 267 -13.41 -17.42 -1.33
CA LEU A 267 -14.10 -16.53 -0.38
C LEU A 267 -14.25 -17.31 0.94
N PRO A 268 -13.91 -16.72 2.11
CA PRO A 268 -14.20 -17.35 3.38
C PRO A 268 -15.72 -17.50 3.57
N ALA A 269 -16.14 -18.54 4.29
CA ALA A 269 -17.54 -18.75 4.61
C ALA A 269 -18.12 -17.51 5.33
N GLN A 270 -19.27 -17.01 4.86
CA GLN A 270 -19.89 -15.85 5.47
C GLN A 270 -20.47 -16.18 6.83
N VAL A 271 -20.28 -15.28 7.81
CA VAL A 271 -20.89 -15.40 9.14
C VAL A 271 -22.34 -14.96 9.06
N THR A 272 -23.25 -15.90 9.29
CA THR A 272 -24.70 -15.71 9.13
C THR A 272 -25.48 -15.71 10.43
N ASP A 273 -24.88 -16.19 11.51
CA ASP A 273 -25.44 -16.16 12.86
C ASP A 273 -25.87 -14.73 13.25
N SER A 274 -27.10 -14.60 13.74
CA SER A 274 -27.73 -13.30 14.01
C SER A 274 -27.14 -12.56 15.21
N VAL A 275 -26.59 -13.29 16.19
CA VAL A 275 -25.88 -12.73 17.34
C VAL A 275 -24.48 -12.30 16.90
N ALA A 276 -23.77 -13.18 16.18
CA ALA A 276 -22.42 -12.97 15.68
C ALA A 276 -22.33 -11.70 14.81
N ARG A 277 -23.22 -11.56 13.81
CA ARG A 277 -23.25 -10.37 12.90
C ARG A 277 -23.48 -9.04 13.62
N GLN A 278 -23.99 -9.09 14.85
CA GLN A 278 -24.25 -7.90 15.66
C GLN A 278 -23.16 -7.64 16.70
N VAL A 279 -22.12 -8.47 16.79
CA VAL A 279 -20.92 -8.18 17.58
C VAL A 279 -20.25 -6.94 16.97
N LYS A 280 -19.86 -5.99 17.81
CA LYS A 280 -19.23 -4.74 17.38
C LYS A 280 -17.98 -4.44 18.19
N TYR A 281 -16.96 -3.99 17.48
CA TYR A 281 -15.75 -3.36 17.97
C TYR A 281 -15.36 -2.25 17.00
N ASP A 282 -14.85 -1.15 17.53
CA ASP A 282 -14.23 -0.10 16.73
C ASP A 282 -13.00 0.41 17.48
N SER A 283 -11.80 0.15 16.97
CA SER A 283 -10.56 0.54 17.65
C SER A 283 -10.37 2.07 17.77
N ARG A 284 -11.14 2.85 16.99
CA ARG A 284 -11.10 4.32 16.95
C ARG A 284 -12.12 4.96 17.90
N ASP A 285 -13.09 4.20 18.40
CA ASP A 285 -14.05 4.66 19.40
C ASP A 285 -13.59 4.27 20.81
N THR A 286 -13.43 5.31 21.65
CA THR A 286 -12.98 5.18 23.03
C THR A 286 -13.90 4.34 23.92
N ALA A 287 -15.15 4.11 23.51
CA ALA A 287 -16.06 3.17 24.16
C ALA A 287 -15.57 1.71 24.06
N PHE A 288 -14.86 1.36 22.98
CA PHE A 288 -14.35 0.01 22.71
C PHE A 288 -12.86 -0.12 23.05
N LYS A 289 -12.03 0.89 22.80
CA LYS A 289 -10.59 0.85 23.08
C LYS A 289 -10.10 2.11 23.78
N THR A 290 -9.36 1.98 24.88
CA THR A 290 -8.76 3.13 25.56
C THR A 290 -7.36 2.79 26.09
N PRO A 291 -6.32 3.60 25.84
CA PRO A 291 -6.32 4.83 25.03
C PRO A 291 -6.47 4.56 23.52
N TYR A 292 -6.89 5.61 22.80
CA TYR A 292 -6.82 5.65 21.34
C TYR A 292 -5.36 5.69 20.89
N GLY A 293 -5.07 5.04 19.77
CA GLY A 293 -3.77 5.10 19.09
C GLY A 293 -2.61 4.37 19.78
N ALA A 294 -1.40 4.73 19.38
CA ALA A 294 -0.15 4.26 19.98
C ALA A 294 -0.03 4.68 21.45
N MET A 295 0.59 3.83 22.27
CA MET A 295 0.69 4.02 23.72
C MET A 295 2.10 3.77 24.23
N THR A 296 2.40 4.15 25.47
CA THR A 296 3.74 3.95 26.05
C THR A 296 3.84 2.65 26.83
N THR A 297 5.05 2.12 26.98
CA THR A 297 5.32 0.94 27.80
C THR A 297 4.78 1.11 29.22
N GLY A 298 4.26 0.02 29.77
CA GLY A 298 3.67 0.00 31.11
C GLY A 298 2.28 0.62 31.20
N GLN A 299 1.73 1.28 30.17
CA GLN A 299 0.34 1.72 30.19
C GLN A 299 -0.64 0.54 30.07
N LYS A 300 -1.82 0.69 30.67
CA LYS A 300 -2.90 -0.31 30.63
C LYS A 300 -3.93 0.10 29.57
N ALA A 301 -4.19 -0.79 28.62
CA ALA A 301 -5.26 -0.63 27.64
C ALA A 301 -6.51 -1.38 28.09
N ARG A 302 -7.68 -0.78 27.86
CA ARG A 302 -9.00 -1.41 28.00
C ARG A 302 -9.53 -1.74 26.61
N PHE A 303 -10.01 -2.96 26.44
CA PHE A 303 -10.67 -3.43 25.24
C PHE A 303 -12.08 -3.88 25.59
N SER A 304 -13.03 -3.60 24.72
CA SER A 304 -14.43 -3.92 24.93
C SER A 304 -15.11 -4.28 23.62
N LEU A 305 -16.02 -5.25 23.65
CA LEU A 305 -16.95 -5.59 22.57
C LEU A 305 -18.38 -5.33 23.04
N THR A 306 -19.30 -5.13 22.09
CA THR A 306 -20.74 -5.20 22.39
C THR A 306 -21.43 -6.26 21.53
N ALA A 307 -22.37 -6.99 22.10
CA ALA A 307 -23.17 -8.01 21.40
C ALA A 307 -24.59 -8.07 21.98
N PRO A 308 -25.60 -8.59 21.25
CA PRO A 308 -26.84 -9.01 21.87
C PRO A 308 -26.61 -10.25 22.77
N PRO A 309 -27.57 -10.61 23.65
CA PRO A 309 -27.48 -11.85 24.42
C PRO A 309 -27.31 -13.07 23.51
N GLY A 310 -26.36 -13.94 23.82
CA GLY A 310 -26.09 -15.17 23.06
C GLY A 310 -24.61 -15.55 22.96
N VAL A 311 -23.70 -14.60 23.20
CA VAL A 311 -22.27 -14.90 23.38
C VAL A 311 -22.09 -15.66 24.70
N THR A 312 -21.45 -16.83 24.65
CA THR A 312 -21.21 -17.67 25.84
C THR A 312 -19.86 -17.36 26.47
N SER A 313 -18.85 -17.06 25.66
CA SER A 313 -17.53 -16.60 26.10
C SER A 313 -16.90 -15.66 25.08
N ALA A 314 -16.09 -14.71 25.56
CA ALA A 314 -15.22 -13.90 24.74
C ALA A 314 -13.84 -13.77 25.38
N ALA A 315 -12.78 -13.72 24.58
CA ALA A 315 -11.41 -13.51 25.00
C ALA A 315 -10.71 -12.49 24.09
N LEU A 316 -9.84 -11.68 24.68
CA LEU A 316 -8.88 -10.86 23.94
C LEU A 316 -7.60 -11.68 23.76
N VAL A 317 -7.11 -11.80 22.54
CA VAL A 317 -5.81 -12.41 22.25
C VAL A 317 -4.84 -11.31 21.84
N VAL A 318 -3.66 -11.29 22.47
CA VAL A 318 -2.58 -10.34 22.18
C VAL A 318 -1.33 -11.11 21.81
N GLU A 319 -0.69 -10.74 20.71
CA GLU A 319 0.49 -11.40 20.15
C GLU A 319 1.58 -10.36 19.90
N THR A 320 2.85 -10.71 20.11
CA THR A 320 3.98 -9.86 19.70
C THR A 320 4.13 -9.95 18.18
N ARG A 321 4.16 -8.82 17.47
CA ARG A 321 4.36 -8.81 16.01
C ARG A 321 5.85 -8.62 15.71
N ARG A 322 6.43 -9.57 14.97
CA ARG A 322 7.79 -9.49 14.42
C ARG A 322 7.71 -9.12 12.94
N LEU A 323 8.41 -8.04 12.56
CA LEU A 323 8.52 -7.57 11.18
C LEU A 323 9.99 -7.31 10.85
N GLU A 324 10.54 -8.06 9.91
CA GLU A 324 11.93 -7.91 9.45
C GLU A 324 11.97 -7.64 7.95
N GLY A 325 13.06 -7.00 7.53
CA GLY A 325 13.28 -6.74 6.12
C GLY A 325 12.27 -5.77 5.51
N ASN A 326 12.10 -5.89 4.20
CA ASN A 326 11.06 -5.24 3.42
C ASN A 326 9.73 -6.03 3.51
N GLN A 327 9.32 -6.37 4.74
CA GLN A 327 8.21 -7.28 5.03
C GLN A 327 8.46 -8.75 4.65
N ASP A 328 9.72 -9.15 4.61
CA ASP A 328 10.15 -10.52 4.30
C ASP A 328 9.73 -11.51 5.39
N VAL A 329 9.68 -11.05 6.64
CA VAL A 329 9.18 -11.81 7.79
C VAL A 329 8.05 -11.03 8.44
N ILE A 330 6.89 -11.66 8.56
CA ILE A 330 5.76 -11.20 9.37
C ILE A 330 5.26 -12.36 10.20
N GLU A 331 5.48 -12.29 11.51
CA GLU A 331 5.10 -13.33 12.45
C GLU A 331 4.38 -12.74 13.65
N TYR A 332 3.44 -13.52 14.19
CA TYR A 332 2.77 -13.24 15.46
C TYR A 332 3.19 -14.31 16.46
N LEU A 333 3.84 -13.86 17.52
CA LEU A 333 4.51 -14.70 18.52
C LEU A 333 3.85 -14.51 19.89
N ASP A 334 4.12 -15.46 20.78
CA ASP A 334 3.79 -15.35 22.21
C ASP A 334 2.32 -14.97 22.51
N PRO A 335 1.33 -15.73 21.99
CA PRO A 335 -0.08 -15.39 22.18
C PRO A 335 -0.46 -15.40 23.67
N VAL A 336 -1.06 -14.30 24.13
CA VAL A 336 -1.63 -14.16 25.47
C VAL A 336 -3.15 -14.00 25.36
N THR A 337 -3.87 -15.00 25.85
CA THR A 337 -5.34 -14.98 25.90
C THR A 337 -5.84 -14.44 27.24
N VAL A 338 -6.62 -13.36 27.19
CA VAL A 338 -7.21 -12.69 28.35
C VAL A 338 -8.73 -12.87 28.31
N PRO A 339 -9.34 -13.66 29.22
CA PRO A 339 -10.78 -13.81 29.29
C PRO A 339 -11.48 -12.46 29.51
N MET A 340 -12.52 -12.19 28.71
CA MET A 340 -13.30 -10.96 28.83
C MET A 340 -14.44 -11.13 29.83
N LYS A 341 -14.65 -10.11 30.66
CA LYS A 341 -15.73 -10.06 31.62
C LYS A 341 -17.01 -9.55 30.97
N ARG A 342 -18.09 -10.33 31.07
CA ARG A 342 -19.45 -9.96 30.65
C ARG A 342 -20.10 -9.02 31.67
N THR A 343 -20.71 -7.94 31.19
CA THR A 343 -21.57 -7.03 31.94
C THR A 343 -22.80 -6.69 31.09
N LYS A 344 -23.95 -6.51 31.74
CA LYS A 344 -25.19 -6.12 31.05
C LYS A 344 -25.18 -4.61 30.78
N ASP A 345 -25.58 -4.21 29.58
CA ASP A 345 -25.71 -2.81 29.16
C ASP A 345 -27.02 -2.63 28.37
N GLY A 346 -28.10 -2.29 29.09
CA GLY A 346 -29.45 -2.26 28.52
C GLY A 346 -29.89 -3.61 27.95
N ASP A 347 -30.27 -3.61 26.67
CA ASP A 347 -30.65 -4.80 25.90
C ASP A 347 -29.45 -5.49 25.21
N ARG A 348 -28.24 -5.00 25.47
CA ARG A 348 -26.98 -5.55 24.96
C ARG A 348 -26.09 -6.02 26.11
N GLU A 349 -25.02 -6.68 25.72
CA GLU A 349 -23.98 -7.17 26.61
C GLU A 349 -22.66 -6.56 26.19
N GLN A 350 -21.94 -6.08 27.19
CA GLN A 350 -20.58 -5.59 27.05
C GLN A 350 -19.62 -6.67 27.55
N TRP A 351 -18.62 -6.99 26.74
CA TRP A 351 -17.53 -7.87 27.11
C TRP A 351 -16.28 -7.01 27.20
N SER A 352 -15.53 -7.07 28.30
CA SER A 352 -14.35 -6.22 28.46
C SER A 352 -13.17 -6.95 29.08
N ALA A 353 -11.98 -6.60 28.60
CA ALA A 353 -10.70 -7.02 29.17
C ALA A 353 -9.78 -5.81 29.29
N SER A 354 -8.68 -5.98 30.01
CA SER A 354 -7.61 -5.01 30.00
C SER A 354 -6.27 -5.71 29.99
N TYR A 355 -5.32 -5.11 29.28
CA TYR A 355 -3.98 -5.65 29.12
C TYR A 355 -2.96 -4.55 29.40
N ARG A 356 -1.82 -4.92 29.99
CA ARG A 356 -0.70 -4.00 30.24
C ARG A 356 0.48 -4.49 29.42
N PHE A 357 0.92 -3.67 28.47
CA PHE A 357 2.05 -3.98 27.63
C PHE A 357 3.36 -3.66 28.37
N ALA A 358 4.18 -4.68 28.63
CA ALA A 358 5.39 -4.54 29.43
C ALA A 358 6.61 -4.10 28.61
N ALA A 359 6.65 -4.45 27.33
CA ALA A 359 7.75 -4.13 26.43
C ALA A 359 7.28 -3.21 25.30
N LYS A 360 8.22 -2.47 24.72
CA LYS A 360 7.98 -1.74 23.48
C LYS A 360 7.98 -2.76 22.34
N SER A 361 6.96 -2.69 21.50
CA SER A 361 6.79 -3.52 20.30
C SER A 361 5.60 -3.00 19.51
N VAL A 362 5.48 -3.46 18.28
CA VAL A 362 4.16 -3.57 17.65
C VAL A 362 3.55 -4.89 18.11
N TYR A 363 2.31 -4.86 18.58
CA TYR A 363 1.55 -6.04 18.97
C TYR A 363 0.39 -6.27 18.01
N GLY A 364 0.08 -7.53 17.72
CA GLY A 364 -1.19 -7.93 17.14
C GLY A 364 -2.24 -8.16 18.23
N TYR A 365 -3.51 -7.88 17.93
CA TYR A 365 -4.60 -8.36 18.75
C TYR A 365 -5.86 -8.66 17.93
N HIS A 366 -6.66 -9.59 18.45
CA HIS A 366 -7.99 -9.95 17.95
C HIS A 366 -8.84 -10.47 19.12
N PHE A 367 -10.10 -10.82 18.84
CA PHE A 367 -10.99 -11.39 19.85
C PHE A 367 -11.50 -12.76 19.43
N GLU A 368 -11.53 -13.71 20.35
CA GLU A 368 -12.15 -15.02 20.15
C GLU A 368 -13.49 -15.06 20.86
N LEU A 369 -14.53 -15.58 20.20
CA LEU A 369 -15.90 -15.64 20.73
C LEU A 369 -16.50 -17.02 20.53
N SER A 370 -17.28 -17.48 21.52
CA SER A 370 -18.15 -18.64 21.37
C SER A 370 -19.62 -18.22 21.34
N ILE A 371 -20.35 -18.65 20.32
CA ILE A 371 -21.77 -18.33 20.09
C ILE A 371 -22.47 -19.60 19.59
N GLY A 372 -23.52 -20.05 20.29
CA GLY A 372 -24.26 -21.26 19.90
C GLY A 372 -23.40 -22.53 19.78
N GLY A 373 -22.28 -22.62 20.52
CA GLY A 373 -21.32 -23.72 20.45
C GLY A 373 -20.29 -23.62 19.31
N ARG A 374 -20.38 -22.60 18.45
CA ARG A 374 -19.41 -22.31 17.39
C ARG A 374 -18.35 -21.32 17.87
N GLN A 375 -17.15 -21.39 17.27
CA GLN A 375 -16.05 -20.47 17.53
C GLN A 375 -15.95 -19.45 16.39
N TYR A 376 -15.83 -18.19 16.78
CA TYR A 376 -15.67 -17.04 15.91
C TYR A 376 -14.46 -16.23 16.34
N VAL A 377 -13.94 -15.44 15.41
CA VAL A 377 -12.98 -14.39 15.69
C VAL A 377 -13.57 -13.05 15.29
N TYR A 378 -13.39 -12.04 16.12
CA TYR A 378 -13.56 -10.66 15.70
C TYR A 378 -12.19 -10.09 15.41
N GLU A 379 -11.95 -9.78 14.15
CA GLU A 379 -10.67 -9.42 13.59
C GLU A 379 -10.76 -8.07 12.86
N ASN A 380 -9.62 -7.57 12.41
CA ASN A 380 -9.51 -6.33 11.67
C ASN A 380 -10.24 -6.44 10.32
N ASN A 381 -10.62 -5.31 9.73
CA ASN A 381 -11.28 -5.30 8.43
C ASN A 381 -10.36 -5.82 7.31
N ASP A 382 -10.93 -6.04 6.14
CA ASP A 382 -10.25 -6.58 4.96
C ASP A 382 -9.69 -5.50 4.03
N ASP A 383 -9.64 -4.24 4.49
CA ASP A 383 -9.12 -3.12 3.70
C ASP A 383 -7.66 -3.37 3.32
N SER A 384 -7.33 -3.06 2.07
CA SER A 384 -5.95 -3.06 1.57
C SER A 384 -5.24 -1.77 1.99
N ILE A 385 -3.99 -1.90 2.44
CA ILE A 385 -3.13 -0.76 2.78
C ILE A 385 -1.99 -0.69 1.78
N TYR A 386 -1.70 0.51 1.26
CA TYR A 386 -0.65 0.69 0.27
C TYR A 386 0.68 0.10 0.74
N TRP A 387 1.28 -0.70 -0.15
CA TRP A 387 2.57 -1.37 0.02
C TRP A 387 2.69 -2.31 1.21
N THR A 388 1.64 -2.47 2.01
CA THR A 388 1.65 -3.34 3.18
C THR A 388 1.07 -4.69 2.79
N THR A 389 1.77 -5.78 3.13
CA THR A 389 1.31 -7.14 2.79
C THR A 389 0.17 -7.62 3.68
N GLU A 390 0.10 -7.10 4.91
CA GLU A 390 -1.01 -7.34 5.83
C GLU A 390 -2.21 -6.43 5.56
N ARG A 391 -3.42 -6.99 5.74
CA ARG A 391 -4.68 -6.26 5.62
C ARG A 391 -5.12 -5.63 6.93
N GLY A 392 -5.97 -4.62 6.77
CA GLY A 392 -6.77 -4.06 7.85
C GLY A 392 -6.33 -2.65 8.22
N SER A 393 -7.24 -1.72 7.96
CA SER A 393 -7.06 -0.28 8.20
C SER A 393 -7.36 0.14 9.65
N PHE A 394 -7.75 -0.79 10.53
CA PHE A 394 -8.30 -0.53 11.87
C PHE A 394 -9.69 0.11 11.83
N GLY A 395 -10.17 0.62 12.96
CA GLY A 395 -11.55 1.06 13.13
C GLY A 395 -12.50 -0.12 13.32
N VAL A 396 -13.66 -0.05 12.66
CA VAL A 396 -14.65 -1.15 12.69
C VAL A 396 -14.06 -2.38 12.01
N GLY A 397 -14.11 -3.50 12.72
CA GLY A 397 -13.65 -4.79 12.21
C GLY A 397 -14.80 -5.67 11.76
N GLN A 398 -14.52 -6.95 11.68
CA GLN A 398 -15.48 -7.94 11.23
C GLN A 398 -15.39 -9.22 12.03
N ILE A 399 -16.52 -9.90 12.10
CA ILE A 399 -16.58 -11.24 12.66
C ILE A 399 -16.40 -12.26 11.53
N ALA A 400 -15.52 -13.23 11.75
CA ALA A 400 -15.25 -14.35 10.88
C ALA A 400 -15.27 -15.66 11.67
N PHE A 401 -15.29 -16.80 10.98
CA PHE A 401 -14.96 -18.06 11.63
C PHE A 401 -13.49 -18.09 12.03
N ALA A 402 -13.17 -18.73 13.15
CA ALA A 402 -11.78 -18.96 13.51
C ALA A 402 -11.10 -19.78 12.38
N PRO A 403 -10.07 -19.24 11.71
CA PRO A 403 -9.41 -19.95 10.63
C PRO A 403 -8.60 -21.12 11.18
N SER A 404 -8.46 -22.17 10.37
CA SER A 404 -7.60 -23.32 10.73
C SER A 404 -6.12 -22.96 10.71
N ASP A 405 -5.72 -22.00 9.86
CA ASP A 405 -4.39 -21.42 9.82
C ASP A 405 -4.42 -20.02 10.47
N PRO A 406 -3.77 -19.85 11.63
CA PRO A 406 -3.65 -18.55 12.30
C PRO A 406 -3.01 -17.47 11.43
N LYS A 407 -2.26 -17.79 10.36
CA LYS A 407 -1.71 -16.77 9.44
C LYS A 407 -2.79 -16.02 8.66
N GLN A 408 -4.00 -16.57 8.57
CA GLN A 408 -5.13 -15.93 7.89
C GLN A 408 -5.85 -14.88 8.75
N LEU A 409 -5.60 -14.86 10.06
CA LEU A 409 -6.21 -13.88 10.96
C LEU A 409 -5.70 -12.47 10.70
N ARG A 410 -6.62 -11.51 10.54
CA ARG A 410 -6.31 -10.09 10.37
C ARG A 410 -6.21 -9.42 11.73
N ARG A 411 -4.99 -9.24 12.25
CA ARG A 411 -4.80 -8.59 13.55
C ARG A 411 -5.05 -7.09 13.43
N TYR A 412 -5.65 -6.52 14.46
CA TYR A 412 -5.41 -5.12 14.76
C TYR A 412 -3.99 -4.96 15.28
N ARG A 413 -3.37 -3.80 15.08
CA ARG A 413 -2.03 -3.54 15.60
C ARG A 413 -2.09 -2.51 16.73
N GLN A 414 -1.32 -2.75 17.77
CA GLN A 414 -1.10 -1.81 18.88
C GLN A 414 0.39 -1.51 18.97
N THR A 415 0.76 -0.30 18.59
CA THR A 415 2.12 0.20 18.78
C THR A 415 2.32 0.62 20.22
N VAL A 416 3.36 0.08 20.85
CA VAL A 416 3.78 0.40 22.21
C VAL A 416 5.22 0.89 22.18
N TYR A 417 5.46 2.16 22.50
CA TYR A 417 6.77 2.80 22.34
C TYR A 417 7.38 3.25 23.68
N ASP A 418 8.69 3.55 23.68
CA ASP A 418 9.39 4.07 24.86
C ASP A 418 8.80 5.43 25.27
N PRO A 419 8.38 5.64 26.53
CA PRO A 419 7.85 6.94 26.98
C PRO A 419 8.82 8.11 26.84
N ARG A 420 10.12 7.85 26.66
CA ARG A 420 11.15 8.85 26.40
C ARG A 420 11.34 9.15 24.91
N PHE A 421 10.57 8.53 24.02
CA PHE A 421 10.66 8.80 22.59
C PHE A 421 10.35 10.26 22.30
N THR A 422 11.31 10.92 21.68
CA THR A 422 11.21 12.30 21.20
C THR A 422 11.76 12.36 19.78
N VAL A 423 11.20 13.28 19.00
CA VAL A 423 11.74 13.73 17.73
C VAL A 423 12.23 15.18 17.88
N PRO A 424 13.12 15.69 17.02
CA PRO A 424 13.47 17.12 17.05
C PRO A 424 12.23 18.00 16.93
N ASP A 425 12.06 18.98 17.83
CA ASP A 425 10.83 19.80 17.88
C ASP A 425 10.54 20.53 16.56
N TRP A 426 11.61 20.98 15.89
CA TRP A 426 11.50 21.67 14.60
C TRP A 426 10.97 20.79 13.47
N ALA A 427 11.02 19.45 13.60
CA ALA A 427 10.59 18.52 12.55
C ALA A 427 9.09 18.65 12.23
N GLN A 428 8.27 19.03 13.21
CA GLN A 428 6.82 19.22 13.02
C GLN A 428 6.50 20.50 12.23
N ASP A 429 7.41 21.46 12.26
CA ASP A 429 7.30 22.72 11.54
C ASP A 429 7.97 22.66 10.15
N ALA A 430 8.59 21.53 9.82
CA ALA A 430 9.31 21.39 8.56
C ALA A 430 8.36 21.50 7.36
N VAL A 431 8.84 22.23 6.36
CA VAL A 431 8.35 22.18 4.98
C VAL A 431 9.58 21.89 4.13
N TYR A 432 9.69 20.65 3.67
CA TYR A 432 10.81 20.16 2.89
C TYR A 432 10.74 20.68 1.46
N TYR A 433 11.90 21.04 0.93
CA TYR A 433 12.15 21.11 -0.49
C TYR A 433 13.15 20.01 -0.85
N TYR A 434 12.71 19.09 -1.68
CA TYR A 434 13.42 17.86 -2.04
C TYR A 434 14.11 18.05 -3.39
N ILE A 435 15.44 18.03 -3.38
CA ILE A 435 16.32 18.37 -4.49
C ILE A 435 17.08 17.13 -4.98
N PHE A 436 17.02 16.90 -6.28
CA PHE A 436 17.96 16.05 -7.01
C PHE A 436 19.05 16.96 -7.60
N PRO A 437 20.28 17.02 -7.04
CA PRO A 437 21.27 18.07 -7.33
C PRO A 437 21.56 18.25 -8.82
N GLU A 438 21.86 17.14 -9.49
CA GLU A 438 22.25 17.03 -10.91
C GLU A 438 21.23 17.70 -11.86
N ARG A 439 19.97 17.82 -11.43
CA ARG A 439 18.84 18.26 -12.25
C ARG A 439 18.22 19.57 -11.77
N PHE A 440 18.71 20.12 -10.66
CA PHE A 440 18.13 21.32 -10.08
C PHE A 440 18.68 22.58 -10.70
N ARG A 441 20.01 22.76 -10.70
CA ARG A 441 20.66 23.91 -11.34
C ARG A 441 22.17 23.73 -11.49
N ASN A 442 22.67 23.96 -12.70
CA ASN A 442 24.10 24.17 -12.94
C ASN A 442 24.51 25.59 -12.51
N GLY A 443 25.33 25.69 -11.47
CA GLY A 443 25.82 26.93 -10.88
C GLY A 443 27.32 27.16 -11.10
N ASP A 444 28.10 26.11 -11.39
CA ASP A 444 29.52 26.17 -11.67
C ASP A 444 29.90 25.23 -12.82
N THR A 445 29.84 25.73 -14.05
CA THR A 445 30.18 24.94 -15.25
C THR A 445 31.64 24.46 -15.29
N SER A 446 32.51 24.89 -14.35
CA SER A 446 33.91 24.43 -14.32
C SER A 446 34.06 23.02 -13.73
N ASN A 447 33.05 22.53 -13.01
CA ASN A 447 33.00 21.18 -12.45
C ASN A 447 32.12 20.22 -13.25
N ASP A 448 31.51 20.67 -14.35
CA ASP A 448 30.70 19.82 -15.24
C ASP A 448 31.49 18.58 -15.68
N PRO A 449 30.89 17.37 -15.60
CA PRO A 449 31.57 16.14 -15.99
C PRO A 449 31.85 16.15 -17.49
N GLN A 450 33.10 15.81 -17.86
CA GLN A 450 33.57 15.92 -19.25
C GLN A 450 33.44 14.57 -19.99
N PRO A 451 32.72 14.52 -21.14
CA PRO A 451 32.66 13.33 -21.98
C PRO A 451 34.06 12.86 -22.42
N GLY A 452 34.37 11.58 -22.21
CA GLY A 452 35.66 10.98 -22.57
C GLY A 452 36.77 11.12 -21.52
N GLY A 453 36.52 11.85 -20.42
CA GLY A 453 37.41 11.92 -19.25
C GLY A 453 36.81 11.28 -17.99
N ALA A 454 35.49 11.36 -17.83
CA ALA A 454 34.75 10.70 -16.75
C ALA A 454 34.06 9.42 -17.26
N THR A 455 34.02 8.40 -16.39
CA THR A 455 33.38 7.11 -16.66
C THR A 455 32.33 6.79 -15.60
N TYR A 456 31.26 6.11 -16.01
CA TYR A 456 30.37 5.39 -15.10
C TYR A 456 30.70 3.90 -15.27
N LEU A 457 31.16 3.26 -14.19
CA LEU A 457 31.82 1.96 -14.28
C LEU A 457 32.97 2.05 -15.31
N ASP A 458 33.00 1.14 -16.29
CA ASP A 458 33.97 1.14 -17.39
C ASP A 458 33.49 1.87 -18.67
N GLY A 459 32.31 2.51 -18.63
CA GLY A 459 31.68 3.15 -19.79
C GLY A 459 31.82 4.68 -19.79
N PRO A 460 31.81 5.34 -20.97
CA PRO A 460 31.79 6.80 -21.03
C PRO A 460 30.48 7.36 -20.48
N ILE A 461 30.55 8.53 -19.85
CA ILE A 461 29.36 9.32 -19.49
C ILE A 461 28.84 10.13 -20.68
N GLU A 462 27.56 10.47 -20.63
CA GLU A 462 26.88 11.35 -21.59
C GLU A 462 26.57 12.70 -20.94
N PHE A 463 26.82 13.80 -21.64
CA PHE A 463 26.56 15.15 -21.12
C PHE A 463 25.60 15.92 -22.03
N HIS A 464 24.51 16.41 -21.44
CA HIS A 464 23.49 17.23 -22.09
C HIS A 464 23.96 18.68 -22.16
N THR A 465 24.36 19.13 -23.34
CA THR A 465 24.76 20.54 -23.55
C THR A 465 23.60 21.53 -23.43
N ASN A 466 22.36 21.07 -23.58
CA ASN A 466 21.16 21.87 -23.39
C ASN A 466 20.44 21.43 -22.11
N TRP A 467 20.36 22.35 -21.15
CA TRP A 467 19.72 22.13 -19.86
C TRP A 467 18.27 21.62 -19.96
N LEU A 468 17.55 21.99 -21.02
CA LEU A 468 16.14 21.62 -21.21
C LEU A 468 15.93 20.29 -21.96
N ASP A 469 17.00 19.55 -22.23
CA ASP A 469 16.89 18.20 -22.77
C ASP A 469 16.21 17.27 -21.77
N LYS A 470 15.73 16.13 -22.28
CA LYS A 470 15.13 15.10 -21.41
C LYS A 470 16.21 14.11 -21.01
N PRO A 471 16.10 13.52 -19.80
CA PRO A 471 16.96 12.40 -19.44
C PRO A 471 16.89 11.30 -20.49
N TYR A 472 18.03 10.74 -20.87
CA TYR A 472 18.07 9.69 -21.88
C TYR A 472 17.47 8.38 -21.35
N VAL A 473 16.81 7.65 -22.23
CA VAL A 473 16.22 6.35 -21.93
C VAL A 473 16.88 5.29 -22.83
N PRO A 474 17.63 4.35 -22.24
CA PRO A 474 18.31 3.27 -22.95
C PRO A 474 17.50 2.56 -24.02
N GLY A 475 18.13 2.33 -25.17
CA GLY A 475 17.54 1.67 -26.34
C GLY A 475 16.49 2.50 -27.07
N ASN A 476 16.33 3.79 -26.74
CA ASN A 476 15.50 4.71 -27.51
C ASN A 476 16.35 5.68 -28.34
N ALA A 477 15.87 6.00 -29.53
CA ALA A 477 16.47 7.04 -30.37
C ALA A 477 16.02 8.43 -29.88
N ASP A 478 16.55 8.89 -28.76
CA ASP A 478 16.18 10.15 -28.08
C ASP A 478 17.31 11.19 -28.00
N GLY A 479 18.48 10.89 -28.59
CA GLY A 479 19.63 11.77 -28.59
C GLY A 479 20.85 11.19 -27.90
N SER A 480 20.72 10.06 -27.19
CA SER A 480 21.85 9.31 -26.68
C SER A 480 22.87 9.02 -27.79
N THR A 481 24.14 9.29 -27.51
CA THR A 481 25.24 9.16 -28.47
C THR A 481 25.87 7.78 -28.47
N THR A 482 25.64 7.05 -27.38
CA THR A 482 26.14 5.69 -27.17
C THR A 482 25.10 4.62 -27.50
N ASP A 483 23.80 4.96 -27.50
CA ASP A 483 22.67 4.01 -27.59
C ASP A 483 22.96 2.77 -26.73
N ASP A 484 23.43 3.04 -25.51
CA ASP A 484 23.81 2.02 -24.57
C ASP A 484 22.57 1.50 -23.80
N ASN A 485 22.78 0.43 -23.03
CA ASN A 485 21.74 -0.13 -22.18
C ASN A 485 21.80 0.45 -20.74
N THR A 486 22.28 1.69 -20.55
CA THR A 486 22.64 2.27 -19.24
C THR A 486 21.75 3.47 -18.88
N TYR A 487 21.00 3.37 -17.77
CA TYR A 487 20.04 4.43 -17.38
C TYR A 487 20.67 5.61 -16.60
N ASN A 488 21.90 5.47 -16.11
CA ASN A 488 22.42 6.25 -14.98
C ASN A 488 23.67 7.10 -15.30
N ASN A 489 24.09 7.15 -16.57
CA ASN A 489 25.33 7.79 -17.02
C ASN A 489 25.12 9.11 -17.76
N ASP A 490 23.91 9.69 -17.73
CA ASP A 490 23.61 10.97 -18.35
C ASP A 490 23.59 12.14 -17.35
N PHE A 491 24.21 13.26 -17.73
CA PHE A 491 24.47 14.41 -16.86
C PHE A 491 24.10 15.75 -17.51
N PHE A 492 23.63 16.69 -16.72
CA PHE A 492 23.25 18.08 -17.05
C PHE A 492 24.12 19.13 -16.33
N GLY A 493 24.88 18.73 -15.31
CA GLY A 493 25.82 19.58 -14.56
C GLY A 493 25.21 20.32 -13.37
N GLY A 494 24.10 19.83 -12.81
CA GLY A 494 23.53 20.44 -11.60
C GLY A 494 24.39 20.20 -10.35
N ASP A 495 24.57 21.23 -9.51
CA ASP A 495 25.59 21.22 -8.45
C ASP A 495 25.20 21.98 -7.16
N LEU A 496 26.07 21.95 -6.14
CA LEU A 496 25.85 22.64 -4.86
C LEU A 496 25.86 24.17 -4.99
N ALA A 497 26.69 24.73 -5.87
CA ALA A 497 26.72 26.17 -6.12
C ALA A 497 25.38 26.68 -6.69
N GLY A 498 24.75 25.88 -7.56
CA GLY A 498 23.43 26.12 -8.11
C GLY A 498 22.33 26.09 -7.06
N ILE A 499 22.39 25.16 -6.12
CA ILE A 499 21.49 25.13 -4.95
C ILE A 499 21.69 26.39 -4.09
N ILE A 500 22.94 26.76 -3.79
CA ILE A 500 23.27 27.94 -2.99
C ILE A 500 22.70 29.22 -3.64
N GLU A 501 22.86 29.38 -4.96
CA GLU A 501 22.33 30.56 -5.66
C GLU A 501 20.81 30.69 -5.53
N LYS A 502 20.09 29.56 -5.51
CA LYS A 502 18.63 29.56 -5.47
C LYS A 502 18.04 29.50 -4.06
N LEU A 503 18.85 29.63 -3.00
CA LEU A 503 18.34 29.68 -1.62
C LEU A 503 17.35 30.83 -1.39
N ASP A 504 17.48 31.96 -2.08
CA ASP A 504 16.51 33.08 -1.97
C ASP A 504 15.18 32.77 -2.66
N TYR A 505 15.21 32.02 -3.76
CA TYR A 505 14.01 31.47 -4.41
C TYR A 505 13.28 30.52 -3.44
N LEU A 506 14.01 29.58 -2.83
CA LEU A 506 13.45 28.63 -1.86
C LEU A 506 12.91 29.34 -0.61
N LYS A 507 13.61 30.36 -0.12
CA LYS A 507 13.10 31.18 0.98
C LYS A 507 11.78 31.88 0.63
N THR A 508 11.68 32.40 -0.59
CA THR A 508 10.46 33.06 -1.10
C THR A 508 9.32 32.06 -1.29
N LEU A 509 9.61 30.82 -1.71
CA LEU A 509 8.65 29.72 -1.75
C LEU A 509 8.09 29.40 -0.35
N GLY A 510 8.89 29.62 0.70
CA GLY A 510 8.49 29.47 2.09
C GLY A 510 8.90 28.14 2.72
N VAL A 511 9.77 27.38 2.05
CA VAL A 511 10.35 26.15 2.60
C VAL A 511 11.38 26.47 3.69
N ASN A 512 11.61 25.53 4.60
CA ASN A 512 12.52 25.73 5.74
C ASN A 512 13.46 24.54 6.00
N THR A 513 13.38 23.50 5.17
CA THR A 513 14.24 22.31 5.27
C THR A 513 14.53 21.84 3.85
N LEU A 514 15.80 21.61 3.53
CA LEU A 514 16.24 21.04 2.26
C LEU A 514 16.56 19.57 2.52
N TYR A 515 15.99 18.69 1.71
CA TYR A 515 16.39 17.29 1.63
C TYR A 515 17.06 17.12 0.26
N ILE A 516 18.31 16.68 0.28
CA ILE A 516 19.14 16.58 -0.92
C ILE A 516 19.47 15.11 -1.12
N ASN A 517 19.18 14.57 -2.30
CA ASN A 517 19.64 13.23 -2.73
C ASN A 517 21.17 13.10 -2.60
N PRO A 518 21.73 11.87 -2.73
CA PRO A 518 23.15 11.65 -2.44
C PRO A 518 24.08 12.63 -3.19
N ILE A 519 25.06 13.14 -2.47
CA ILE A 519 26.06 14.11 -2.97
C ILE A 519 27.50 13.59 -2.91
N PHE A 520 27.68 12.38 -2.40
CA PHE A 520 29.01 11.79 -2.23
C PHE A 520 29.55 11.28 -3.55
N GLU A 521 30.88 11.20 -3.66
CA GLU A 521 31.56 10.74 -4.86
C GLU A 521 30.95 9.42 -5.35
N ALA A 522 30.55 9.37 -6.61
CA ALA A 522 29.94 8.20 -7.25
C ALA A 522 29.95 8.36 -8.77
N GLY A 523 30.00 7.24 -9.49
CA GLY A 523 30.04 7.26 -10.96
C GLY A 523 28.72 7.68 -11.62
N SER A 524 27.58 7.45 -10.96
CA SER A 524 26.26 7.72 -11.56
C SER A 524 25.78 9.16 -11.40
N ASN A 525 24.69 9.50 -12.10
CA ASN A 525 23.96 10.74 -11.91
C ASN A 525 23.14 10.80 -10.60
N HIS A 526 22.80 9.66 -10.00
CA HIS A 526 21.95 9.56 -8.80
C HIS A 526 22.76 9.36 -7.51
N LYS A 527 24.00 8.86 -7.63
CA LYS A 527 25.02 8.73 -6.58
C LYS A 527 24.69 7.80 -5.40
N TYR A 528 23.79 6.84 -5.61
CA TYR A 528 23.51 5.77 -4.62
C TYR A 528 24.56 4.65 -4.65
N ASP A 529 25.27 4.53 -5.78
CA ASP A 529 26.49 3.74 -5.96
C ASP A 529 27.72 4.46 -5.36
N THR A 530 27.64 4.83 -4.08
CA THR A 530 28.67 5.65 -3.41
C THR A 530 30.07 5.04 -3.55
N ALA A 531 30.98 5.83 -4.11
CA ALA A 531 32.39 5.52 -4.28
C ALA A 531 33.21 5.91 -3.04
N ASP A 532 33.00 7.11 -2.47
CA ASP A 532 33.62 7.55 -1.21
C ASP A 532 32.62 8.38 -0.36
N TYR A 533 32.22 7.87 0.80
CA TYR A 533 31.28 8.54 1.71
C TYR A 533 31.82 9.81 2.37
N LEU A 534 33.13 10.03 2.37
CA LEU A 534 33.78 11.16 3.04
C LEU A 534 34.14 12.30 2.07
N LYS A 535 33.82 12.14 0.79
CA LYS A 535 34.12 13.11 -0.27
C LYS A 535 32.84 13.50 -1.01
N VAL A 536 32.56 14.79 -1.13
CA VAL A 536 31.56 15.30 -2.09
C VAL A 536 32.03 14.98 -3.50
N ASP A 537 31.10 14.58 -4.36
CA ASP A 537 31.41 14.33 -5.76
C ASP A 537 31.98 15.57 -6.44
N ASP A 538 33.06 15.40 -7.19
CA ASP A 538 33.75 16.49 -7.87
C ASP A 538 32.81 17.22 -8.86
N SER A 539 31.79 16.54 -9.41
CA SER A 539 30.78 17.15 -10.28
C SER A 539 29.74 17.99 -9.54
N PHE A 540 29.69 17.93 -8.20
CA PHE A 540 28.77 18.71 -7.37
C PHE A 540 29.46 19.81 -6.57
N GLY A 541 30.78 19.71 -6.33
CA GLY A 541 31.57 20.70 -5.62
C GLY A 541 32.51 20.06 -4.61
N THR A 542 32.67 20.70 -3.45
CA THR A 542 33.61 20.27 -2.40
C THR A 542 32.94 20.07 -1.04
N ASN A 543 33.64 19.43 -0.09
CA ASN A 543 33.17 19.31 1.29
C ASN A 543 32.94 20.70 1.93
N GLU A 544 33.76 21.69 1.59
CA GLU A 544 33.60 23.08 2.01
C GLU A 544 32.32 23.72 1.45
N ASP A 545 31.87 23.33 0.26
CA ASP A 545 30.60 23.81 -0.31
C ASP A 545 29.39 23.28 0.47
N VAL A 546 29.47 22.11 1.09
CA VAL A 546 28.44 21.65 2.03
C VAL A 546 28.40 22.58 3.25
N SER A 547 29.55 22.92 3.85
CA SER A 547 29.59 23.88 4.95
C SER A 547 29.10 25.28 4.56
N ARG A 548 29.38 25.71 3.33
CA ARG A 548 28.84 26.96 2.79
C ARG A 548 27.33 26.88 2.64
N LEU A 549 26.82 25.82 2.01
CA LEU A 549 25.38 25.58 1.81
C LEU A 549 24.64 25.56 3.15
N THR A 550 25.09 24.80 4.14
CA THR A 550 24.42 24.71 5.44
C THR A 550 24.43 26.05 6.17
N LYS A 551 25.54 26.80 6.11
CA LYS A 551 25.65 28.15 6.70
C LYS A 551 24.72 29.15 6.01
N GLU A 552 24.69 29.17 4.68
CA GLU A 552 23.85 30.08 3.90
C GLU A 552 22.36 29.74 3.99
N ALA A 553 22.01 28.45 4.04
CA ALA A 553 20.67 27.98 4.31
C ALA A 553 20.22 28.41 5.72
N LYS A 554 21.07 28.19 6.73
CA LYS A 554 20.80 28.59 8.12
C LYS A 554 20.59 30.10 8.25
N ALA A 555 21.35 30.92 7.53
CA ALA A 555 21.15 32.38 7.51
C ALA A 555 19.76 32.79 7.01
N ARG A 556 19.10 31.93 6.22
CA ARG A 556 17.73 32.10 5.72
C ARG A 556 16.69 31.32 6.54
N GLY A 557 17.09 30.71 7.65
CA GLY A 557 16.23 29.90 8.51
C GLY A 557 15.90 28.53 7.90
N MET A 558 16.73 28.04 6.98
CA MET A 558 16.62 26.72 6.38
C MET A 558 17.61 25.73 7.00
N ARG A 559 17.28 24.45 6.98
CA ARG A 559 18.12 23.32 7.38
C ARG A 559 18.46 22.47 6.16
N VAL A 560 19.50 21.64 6.26
CA VAL A 560 19.90 20.71 5.18
C VAL A 560 19.97 19.30 5.76
N ILE A 561 19.31 18.35 5.10
CA ILE A 561 19.35 16.91 5.39
C ILE A 561 19.98 16.23 4.18
N LEU A 562 20.96 15.36 4.45
CA LEU A 562 21.62 14.56 3.41
C LEU A 562 21.02 13.17 3.29
N ASP A 563 21.36 12.51 2.20
CA ASP A 563 20.94 11.17 1.82
C ASP A 563 22.17 10.31 1.54
N THR A 564 22.10 9.04 1.93
CA THR A 564 23.05 8.02 1.49
C THR A 564 22.50 6.62 1.80
N SER A 565 23.10 5.61 1.17
CA SER A 565 22.86 4.21 1.49
C SER A 565 23.99 3.69 2.37
N LEU A 566 23.62 3.15 3.54
CA LEU A 566 24.51 2.30 4.34
C LEU A 566 24.20 0.81 4.19
N ASN A 567 23.38 0.45 3.19
CA ASN A 567 23.09 -0.93 2.81
C ASN A 567 24.07 -1.45 1.76
N HIS A 568 24.55 -0.59 0.88
CA HIS A 568 25.45 -0.93 -0.22
C HIS A 568 26.38 0.24 -0.56
N THR A 569 27.48 -0.07 -1.24
CA THR A 569 28.34 0.92 -1.92
C THR A 569 28.16 0.83 -3.43
N GLY A 570 28.87 1.65 -4.20
CA GLY A 570 29.13 1.37 -5.61
C GLY A 570 30.13 0.22 -5.77
N SER A 571 30.00 -0.54 -6.86
CA SER A 571 31.00 -1.56 -7.24
C SER A 571 32.34 -0.93 -7.62
N ASP A 572 32.34 0.33 -8.04
CA ASP A 572 33.55 1.12 -8.26
C ASP A 572 33.70 2.14 -7.13
N SER A 573 34.24 1.70 -5.99
CA SER A 573 34.40 2.50 -4.78
C SER A 573 35.79 2.29 -4.17
N VAL A 574 36.27 3.22 -3.32
CA VAL A 574 37.51 3.00 -2.55
C VAL A 574 37.46 1.74 -1.68
N TYR A 575 36.27 1.24 -1.38
CA TYR A 575 36.05 0.08 -0.51
C TYR A 575 35.99 -1.25 -1.28
N PHE A 576 35.30 -1.28 -2.43
CA PHE A 576 35.09 -2.49 -3.23
C PHE A 576 36.03 -2.57 -4.44
N ASP A 577 36.22 -1.45 -5.13
CA ASP A 577 37.15 -1.21 -6.24
C ASP A 577 37.17 -2.28 -7.34
N ARG A 578 36.01 -2.62 -7.91
CA ARG A 578 35.87 -3.68 -8.91
C ARG A 578 36.84 -3.55 -10.09
N TYR A 579 37.14 -2.32 -10.48
CA TYR A 579 37.91 -1.97 -11.68
C TYR A 579 39.34 -1.50 -11.37
N ALA A 580 39.75 -1.48 -10.10
CA ALA A 580 41.06 -1.01 -9.65
C ALA A 580 41.34 0.45 -10.05
N ASN A 581 40.32 1.31 -9.90
CA ASN A 581 40.37 2.73 -10.21
C ASN A 581 40.86 3.58 -9.04
N PHE A 582 40.92 3.03 -7.81
CA PHE A 582 41.27 3.76 -6.61
C PHE A 582 42.67 3.41 -6.07
N PRO A 583 43.34 4.34 -5.37
CA PRO A 583 44.58 4.02 -4.69
C PRO A 583 44.30 3.16 -3.44
N GLY A 584 44.89 1.97 -3.37
CA GLY A 584 44.75 1.10 -2.21
C GLY A 584 44.58 -0.35 -2.61
N THR A 585 43.86 -1.11 -1.78
CA THR A 585 43.40 -2.45 -2.13
C THR A 585 41.93 -2.58 -1.74
N GLY A 586 41.03 -2.42 -2.72
CA GLY A 586 39.60 -2.67 -2.52
C GLY A 586 39.30 -4.15 -2.27
N ALA A 587 38.09 -4.45 -1.80
CA ALA A 587 37.71 -5.82 -1.46
C ALA A 587 37.58 -6.76 -2.68
N PHE A 588 37.44 -6.21 -3.90
CA PHE A 588 37.17 -6.96 -5.12
C PHE A 588 37.87 -6.41 -6.38
N GLU A 589 39.20 -6.23 -6.35
CA GLU A 589 39.90 -5.66 -7.51
C GLU A 589 40.01 -6.57 -8.74
N ASN A 590 39.87 -5.96 -9.93
CA ASN A 590 40.01 -6.62 -11.22
C ASN A 590 39.16 -7.89 -11.32
N SER A 591 37.92 -7.80 -10.83
CA SER A 591 36.97 -8.92 -10.77
C SER A 591 37.49 -10.12 -9.98
N LYS A 592 38.27 -9.88 -8.92
CA LYS A 592 38.81 -10.91 -8.02
C LYS A 592 38.68 -10.49 -6.57
N ILE A 593 38.27 -11.43 -5.73
CA ILE A 593 38.20 -11.26 -4.27
C ILE A 593 39.61 -10.98 -3.72
N GLN A 594 39.73 -9.94 -2.90
CA GLN A 594 40.96 -9.55 -2.21
C GLN A 594 40.83 -9.84 -0.71
N PRO A 595 41.16 -11.06 -0.25
CA PRO A 595 40.93 -11.46 1.15
C PRO A 595 41.76 -10.66 2.17
N ASP A 596 42.87 -10.05 1.73
CA ASP A 596 43.75 -9.23 2.57
C ASP A 596 43.37 -7.74 2.57
N SER A 597 42.31 -7.35 1.85
CA SER A 597 41.82 -5.96 1.85
C SER A 597 41.33 -5.56 3.25
N PRO A 598 41.57 -4.32 3.71
CA PRO A 598 41.00 -3.82 4.96
C PRO A 598 39.47 -3.72 4.94
N TYR A 599 38.85 -3.84 3.76
CA TYR A 599 37.40 -3.81 3.55
C TYR A 599 36.82 -5.19 3.25
N ALA A 600 37.63 -6.26 3.28
CA ALA A 600 37.17 -7.60 2.91
C ALA A 600 35.99 -8.09 3.77
N ASP A 601 35.94 -7.72 5.05
CA ASP A 601 34.85 -8.08 5.95
C ASP A 601 33.61 -7.19 5.81
N TRP A 602 33.68 -6.11 5.04
CA TRP A 602 32.53 -5.24 4.73
C TRP A 602 31.59 -5.86 3.70
N TYR A 603 31.97 -6.96 3.03
CA TYR A 603 31.15 -7.58 1.99
C TYR A 603 31.05 -9.09 2.22
N THR A 604 30.00 -9.69 1.65
CA THR A 604 29.85 -11.15 1.63
C THR A 604 30.32 -11.70 0.29
N PHE A 605 31.31 -12.59 0.30
CA PHE A 605 31.89 -13.20 -0.90
C PHE A 605 31.61 -14.71 -1.02
N PHE A 606 31.49 -15.19 -2.26
CA PHE A 606 31.23 -16.57 -2.65
C PHE A 606 32.36 -17.09 -3.57
N PRO A 607 33.52 -17.50 -3.00
CA PRO A 607 34.72 -17.84 -3.77
C PRO A 607 34.59 -19.11 -4.63
N ASP A 608 33.56 -19.93 -4.39
CA ASP A 608 33.22 -21.09 -5.20
C ASP A 608 32.59 -20.73 -6.55
N ARG A 609 32.16 -19.47 -6.73
CA ARG A 609 31.56 -18.96 -7.96
C ARG A 609 32.65 -18.47 -8.92
N THR A 610 32.47 -18.74 -10.21
CA THR A 610 33.44 -18.38 -11.26
C THR A 610 33.05 -17.16 -12.08
N ASN A 611 31.76 -16.77 -12.08
CA ASN A 611 31.32 -15.51 -12.68
C ASN A 611 31.51 -14.37 -11.65
N PRO A 612 32.32 -13.33 -11.94
CA PRO A 612 32.54 -12.21 -11.04
C PRO A 612 31.26 -11.58 -10.50
N ASP A 613 30.21 -11.43 -11.33
CA ASP A 613 28.93 -10.83 -10.91
C ASP A 613 28.20 -11.62 -9.82
N ASN A 614 28.56 -12.90 -9.65
CA ASN A 614 27.94 -13.80 -8.69
C ASN A 614 28.90 -14.13 -7.52
N GLN A 615 30.08 -13.50 -7.45
CA GLN A 615 31.06 -13.75 -6.40
C GLN A 615 30.80 -13.00 -5.10
N TYR A 616 29.73 -12.19 -5.03
CA TYR A 616 29.36 -11.42 -3.85
C TYR A 616 27.86 -11.16 -3.80
N SER A 617 27.36 -10.73 -2.64
CA SER A 617 25.98 -10.24 -2.50
C SER A 617 25.87 -8.82 -3.07
N GLY A 618 24.92 -8.59 -3.96
CA GLY A 618 24.65 -7.28 -4.56
C GLY A 618 23.17 -6.93 -4.50
N TRP A 619 22.88 -5.68 -4.12
CA TRP A 619 21.53 -5.17 -3.95
C TRP A 619 20.97 -4.76 -5.31
N GLY A 620 19.98 -5.49 -5.81
CA GLY A 620 19.37 -5.21 -7.12
C GLY A 620 20.28 -5.47 -8.34
N GLY A 621 21.53 -5.87 -8.13
CA GLY A 621 22.49 -6.18 -9.19
C GLY A 621 23.94 -6.10 -8.74
N PRO A 622 24.90 -6.39 -9.65
CA PRO A 622 26.32 -6.40 -9.31
C PRO A 622 26.93 -5.00 -9.10
N SER A 623 26.27 -3.93 -9.55
CA SER A 623 26.77 -2.56 -9.41
C SER A 623 26.67 -2.00 -7.99
N LEU A 624 25.90 -2.63 -7.11
CA LEU A 624 25.65 -2.18 -5.74
C LEU A 624 25.99 -3.29 -4.72
N PRO A 625 27.27 -3.56 -4.44
CA PRO A 625 27.67 -4.60 -3.47
C PRO A 625 27.10 -4.31 -2.09
N GLU A 626 26.46 -5.32 -1.48
CA GLU A 626 25.83 -5.20 -0.17
C GLU A 626 26.87 -5.18 0.94
N LEU A 627 26.74 -4.18 1.80
CA LEU A 627 27.55 -4.03 3.00
C LEU A 627 27.11 -5.02 4.07
N THR A 628 28.07 -5.64 4.74
CA THR A 628 27.84 -6.34 5.99
C THR A 628 27.82 -5.34 7.14
N GLU A 629 27.22 -5.74 8.25
CA GLU A 629 27.20 -4.94 9.47
C GLU A 629 28.43 -5.23 10.37
N SER A 630 29.61 -5.38 9.76
CA SER A 630 30.85 -5.64 10.49
C SER A 630 31.16 -4.52 11.49
N ASP A 631 31.90 -4.84 12.55
CA ASP A 631 32.31 -3.82 13.52
C ASP A 631 33.18 -2.74 12.86
N ALA A 632 34.01 -3.12 11.87
CA ALA A 632 34.83 -2.18 11.11
C ALA A 632 33.97 -1.20 10.31
N PHE A 633 32.90 -1.67 9.65
CA PHE A 633 31.98 -0.81 8.92
C PHE A 633 31.17 0.08 9.88
N LYS A 634 30.62 -0.45 10.98
CA LYS A 634 29.91 0.36 11.99
C LYS A 634 30.79 1.46 12.60
N ASP A 635 32.07 1.15 12.82
CA ASP A 635 33.07 2.11 13.27
C ASP A 635 33.24 3.26 12.28
N PHE A 636 33.38 2.95 11.00
CA PHE A 636 33.48 3.91 9.90
C PHE A 636 32.17 4.71 9.68
N ALA A 637 31.03 4.05 9.77
CA ALA A 637 29.72 4.63 9.50
C ALA A 637 29.28 5.64 10.58
N PHE A 638 29.29 5.24 11.85
CA PHE A 638 28.68 6.04 12.91
C PHE A 638 29.31 5.96 14.31
N ARG A 639 30.16 4.96 14.65
CA ARG A 639 30.67 4.83 16.03
C ARG A 639 31.89 5.71 16.31
N LYS A 640 32.80 5.90 15.36
CA LYS A 640 34.02 6.70 15.58
C LYS A 640 33.77 8.21 15.49
N PRO A 641 34.61 9.05 16.12
CA PRO A 641 34.46 10.51 16.03
C PRO A 641 34.57 11.05 14.60
N ASP A 642 35.39 10.41 13.76
CA ASP A 642 35.62 10.73 12.34
C ASP A 642 34.73 9.91 11.40
N SER A 643 33.64 9.33 11.91
CA SER A 643 32.72 8.54 11.08
C SER A 643 32.00 9.39 10.04
N VAL A 644 31.45 8.74 9.01
CA VAL A 644 30.62 9.39 7.96
C VAL A 644 29.53 10.26 8.60
N MET A 645 28.75 9.66 9.51
CA MET A 645 27.66 10.36 10.19
C MET A 645 28.10 11.64 10.92
N ASN A 646 29.18 11.57 11.70
CA ASN A 646 29.66 12.71 12.50
C ASN A 646 30.27 13.79 11.62
N THR A 647 31.07 13.39 10.62
CA THR A 647 31.72 14.30 9.67
C THR A 647 30.72 15.25 9.04
N TRP A 648 29.64 14.75 8.45
CA TRP A 648 28.67 15.61 7.75
C TRP A 648 27.76 16.39 8.71
N LEU A 649 27.52 15.91 9.93
CA LEU A 649 26.86 16.69 10.97
C LEU A 649 27.74 17.88 11.42
N ASP A 650 29.06 17.68 11.49
CA ASP A 650 30.03 18.72 11.82
C ASP A 650 30.19 19.76 10.69
N HIS A 651 29.97 19.36 9.43
CA HIS A 651 29.78 20.27 8.30
C HIS A 651 28.44 21.05 8.35
N GLY A 652 27.61 20.85 9.36
CA GLY A 652 26.44 21.68 9.67
C GLY A 652 25.10 21.14 9.19
N THR A 653 25.05 19.89 8.73
CA THR A 653 23.78 19.25 8.34
C THR A 653 22.89 19.02 9.56
N ALA A 654 21.58 18.91 9.33
CA ALA A 654 20.56 18.85 10.36
C ALA A 654 20.00 17.44 10.59
N GLY A 655 20.53 16.44 9.91
CA GLY A 655 20.00 15.08 9.94
C GLY A 655 20.28 14.34 8.65
N TRP A 656 19.67 13.16 8.56
CA TRP A 656 19.89 12.21 7.49
C TRP A 656 18.59 11.52 7.07
N ARG A 657 18.43 11.29 5.77
CA ARG A 657 17.52 10.31 5.20
C ARG A 657 18.33 9.07 4.84
N MET A 658 17.82 7.89 5.23
CA MET A 658 18.49 6.61 4.99
C MET A 658 17.79 5.84 3.90
N ASP A 659 18.53 5.60 2.83
CA ASP A 659 18.14 4.74 1.72
C ASP A 659 17.93 3.31 2.17
N VAL A 660 16.93 2.64 1.57
CA VAL A 660 16.63 1.21 1.69
C VAL A 660 16.69 0.70 3.12
N ALA A 661 16.25 1.53 4.08
CA ALA A 661 16.33 1.24 5.51
C ALA A 661 15.80 -0.16 5.91
N PRO A 662 14.74 -0.72 5.26
CA PRO A 662 14.27 -2.07 5.56
C PRO A 662 15.27 -3.20 5.30
N TRP A 663 16.28 -3.01 4.45
CA TRP A 663 17.28 -4.05 4.14
C TRP A 663 18.45 -4.10 5.12
N VAL A 664 18.58 -3.09 5.99
CA VAL A 664 19.58 -3.05 7.06
C VAL A 664 18.92 -3.48 8.37
N SER A 665 19.64 -4.22 9.22
CA SER A 665 19.07 -4.81 10.42
C SER A 665 18.59 -3.76 11.42
N ASP A 666 17.54 -4.09 12.15
CA ASP A 666 17.04 -3.25 13.23
C ASP A 666 18.13 -2.95 14.29
N GLN A 667 19.04 -3.90 14.53
CA GLN A 667 20.12 -3.72 15.51
C GLN A 667 21.12 -2.65 15.06
N PHE A 668 21.46 -2.60 13.78
CA PHE A 668 22.28 -1.54 13.20
C PHE A 668 21.61 -0.17 13.39
N TRP A 669 20.32 -0.05 13.09
CA TRP A 669 19.57 1.20 13.27
C TRP A 669 19.44 1.63 14.73
N ARG A 670 19.36 0.69 15.67
CA ARG A 670 19.38 0.99 17.11
C ARG A 670 20.71 1.57 17.58
N GLU A 671 21.80 1.00 17.11
CA GLU A 671 23.14 1.51 17.39
C GLU A 671 23.36 2.87 16.72
N TRP A 672 22.93 3.02 15.46
CA TRP A 672 22.94 4.31 14.76
C TRP A 672 22.21 5.37 15.56
N ARG A 673 20.95 5.12 15.94
CA ARG A 673 20.15 6.12 16.66
C ARG A 673 20.84 6.54 17.95
N THR A 674 21.41 5.58 18.67
CA THR A 674 22.17 5.86 19.88
C THR A 674 23.35 6.80 19.59
N ALA A 675 24.12 6.53 18.55
CA ALA A 675 25.27 7.34 18.16
C ALA A 675 24.86 8.74 17.68
N ILE A 676 23.90 8.85 16.75
CA ILE A 676 23.49 10.15 16.20
C ILE A 676 22.88 11.06 17.26
N LYS A 677 22.06 10.51 18.17
CA LYS A 677 21.44 11.30 19.25
C LYS A 677 22.44 11.67 20.34
N ALA A 678 23.52 10.91 20.51
CA ALA A 678 24.61 11.26 21.40
C ALA A 678 25.47 12.41 20.83
N HIS A 679 25.78 12.37 19.53
CA HIS A 679 26.54 13.44 18.86
C HIS A 679 25.72 14.71 18.72
N ARG A 680 24.48 14.58 18.23
CA ARG A 680 23.62 15.69 17.83
C ARG A 680 22.14 15.41 18.15
N PRO A 681 21.66 15.71 19.37
CA PRO A 681 20.30 15.35 19.82
C PRO A 681 19.16 15.85 18.94
N ASP A 682 19.30 17.00 18.29
CA ASP A 682 18.31 17.57 17.36
C ASP A 682 18.48 17.12 15.90
N ALA A 683 19.37 16.16 15.60
CA ALA A 683 19.51 15.55 14.27
C ALA A 683 18.28 14.73 13.94
N LEU A 684 17.64 15.04 12.81
CA LEU A 684 16.49 14.27 12.36
C LEU A 684 16.95 13.02 11.63
N THR A 685 16.33 11.87 11.92
CA THR A 685 16.52 10.65 11.13
C THR A 685 15.23 10.27 10.40
N VAL A 686 15.33 10.15 9.07
CA VAL A 686 14.23 9.78 8.18
C VAL A 686 14.53 8.41 7.57
N ALA A 687 13.68 7.42 7.82
CA ALA A 687 13.77 6.14 7.12
C ALA A 687 13.15 6.25 5.72
N GLU A 688 13.77 5.67 4.70
CA GLU A 688 13.05 5.31 3.49
C GLU A 688 12.21 4.05 3.76
N THR A 689 10.89 4.19 3.87
CA THR A 689 9.98 3.05 3.88
C THR A 689 8.74 3.36 3.07
N TRP A 690 8.21 2.35 2.39
CA TRP A 690 7.03 2.54 1.54
C TRP A 690 5.74 2.02 2.20
N PHE A 691 5.87 1.21 3.26
CA PHE A 691 4.80 0.53 3.99
C PHE A 691 4.66 1.05 5.44
N ASP A 692 3.81 0.42 6.25
CA ASP A 692 3.64 0.75 7.68
C ASP A 692 4.98 0.69 8.46
N SER A 693 5.42 1.87 8.90
CA SER A 693 6.71 2.11 9.55
C SER A 693 6.65 2.02 11.08
N SER A 694 5.55 1.56 11.68
CA SER A 694 5.35 1.57 13.14
C SER A 694 6.51 0.97 13.94
N LYS A 695 7.19 -0.05 13.40
CA LYS A 695 8.35 -0.69 14.07
C LYS A 695 9.53 0.25 14.26
N TYR A 696 9.72 1.22 13.36
CA TYR A 696 10.83 2.17 13.41
C TYR A 696 10.61 3.29 14.45
N PHE A 697 9.38 3.44 14.95
CA PHE A 697 8.98 4.52 15.87
C PHE A 697 8.83 4.07 17.32
N LEU A 698 9.41 2.92 17.70
CA LEU A 698 9.36 2.42 19.07
C LEU A 698 10.26 3.20 20.05
N GLY A 699 11.04 4.15 19.53
CA GLY A 699 11.88 5.08 20.29
C GLY A 699 13.38 4.89 20.09
N ASP A 700 13.78 3.85 19.37
CA ASP A 700 15.15 3.37 19.25
C ASP A 700 15.70 3.28 17.84
N GLU A 701 14.94 3.54 16.78
CA GLU A 701 15.46 3.53 15.39
C GLU A 701 15.33 4.93 14.73
N PHE A 702 14.17 5.28 14.18
CA PHE A 702 13.99 6.52 13.42
C PHE A 702 13.05 7.53 14.09
N ASP A 703 13.16 8.80 13.69
CA ASP A 703 12.23 9.85 14.12
C ASP A 703 11.00 9.93 13.22
N THR A 704 11.19 9.68 11.92
CA THR A 704 10.16 9.82 10.89
C THR A 704 10.47 8.95 9.67
N THR A 705 9.62 9.01 8.65
CA THR A 705 9.74 8.25 7.40
C THR A 705 9.22 9.04 6.20
N MET A 706 9.61 8.59 5.00
CA MET A 706 8.98 8.96 3.72
C MET A 706 7.53 8.43 3.69
N ASN A 707 6.53 9.30 3.77
CA ASN A 707 5.15 8.88 4.00
C ASN A 707 4.41 8.51 2.69
N TYR A 708 4.78 7.37 2.09
CA TYR A 708 4.16 6.86 0.85
C TYR A 708 2.69 6.42 1.01
N ILE A 709 2.27 6.01 2.21
CA ILE A 709 0.85 5.72 2.48
C ILE A 709 0.02 6.99 2.34
N PHE A 710 0.48 8.12 2.91
CA PHE A 710 -0.16 9.43 2.72
C PHE A 710 -0.16 9.85 1.26
N ARG A 711 1.00 9.77 0.58
CA ARG A 711 1.15 10.11 -0.84
C ARG A 711 0.05 9.47 -1.67
N ASN A 712 -0.04 8.15 -1.62
CA ASN A 712 -0.96 7.40 -2.46
C ASN A 712 -2.42 7.68 -2.11
N ALA A 713 -2.76 7.75 -0.82
CA ALA A 713 -4.11 8.08 -0.39
C ALA A 713 -4.57 9.46 -0.89
N VAL A 714 -3.70 10.47 -0.84
CA VAL A 714 -4.02 11.84 -1.27
C VAL A 714 -4.07 11.98 -2.78
N ILE A 715 -3.16 11.34 -3.52
CA ILE A 715 -3.19 11.35 -5.00
C ILE A 715 -4.42 10.61 -5.51
N ASP A 716 -4.75 9.44 -4.96
CA ASP A 716 -5.95 8.70 -5.33
C ASP A 716 -7.22 9.53 -5.04
N TYR A 717 -7.31 10.15 -3.87
CA TYR A 717 -8.40 11.08 -3.58
C TYR A 717 -8.46 12.22 -4.60
N ALA A 718 -7.36 12.92 -4.84
CA ALA A 718 -7.30 14.05 -5.78
C ALA A 718 -7.64 13.66 -7.22
N SER A 719 -7.35 12.41 -7.62
CA SER A 719 -7.72 11.87 -8.93
C SER A 719 -9.23 11.67 -9.11
N GLY A 720 -10.00 11.68 -8.01
CA GLY A 720 -11.46 11.48 -7.99
C GLY A 720 -11.91 10.17 -7.35
N ARG A 721 -11.02 9.42 -6.66
CA ARG A 721 -11.40 8.19 -5.95
C ARG A 721 -12.13 8.49 -4.64
N ASN A 722 -12.72 7.43 -4.06
CA ASN A 722 -13.58 7.55 -2.89
C ASN A 722 -12.85 8.14 -1.67
N ALA A 723 -13.37 9.23 -1.12
CA ALA A 723 -12.80 9.92 0.04
C ALA A 723 -12.70 9.03 1.30
N LYS A 724 -13.61 8.05 1.47
CA LYS A 724 -13.58 7.12 2.60
C LYS A 724 -12.35 6.24 2.60
N GLN A 725 -11.93 5.76 1.43
CA GLN A 725 -10.74 4.90 1.27
C GLN A 725 -9.46 5.68 1.58
N ALA A 726 -9.34 6.91 1.07
CA ALA A 726 -8.23 7.78 1.38
C ALA A 726 -8.17 8.10 2.89
N TYR A 727 -9.31 8.44 3.49
CA TYR A 727 -9.39 8.71 4.93
C TYR A 727 -9.03 7.49 5.78
N GLN A 728 -9.44 6.27 5.41
CA GLN A 728 -9.07 5.05 6.12
C GLN A 728 -7.55 4.85 6.18
N SER A 729 -6.84 5.09 5.07
CA SER A 729 -5.37 4.99 5.00
C SER A 729 -4.68 6.05 5.86
N ILE A 730 -5.21 7.26 5.88
CA ILE A 730 -4.68 8.38 6.66
C ILE A 730 -4.92 8.17 8.17
N GLU A 731 -6.11 7.70 8.53
CA GLU A 731 -6.50 7.44 9.92
C GLU A 731 -5.76 6.23 10.49
N LEU A 732 -5.44 5.23 9.67
CA LEU A 732 -4.52 4.14 10.03
C LEU A 732 -3.20 4.70 10.57
N ILE A 733 -2.58 5.64 9.84
CA ILE A 733 -1.30 6.24 10.24
C ILE A 733 -1.43 6.96 11.59
N ARG A 734 -2.51 7.73 11.79
CA ARG A 734 -2.78 8.45 13.05
C ARG A 734 -2.97 7.52 14.24
N GLU A 735 -3.61 6.38 14.03
CA GLU A 735 -3.85 5.38 15.07
C GLU A 735 -2.58 4.55 15.35
N ALA A 736 -1.81 4.20 14.32
CA ALA A 736 -0.65 3.33 14.43
C ALA A 736 0.58 4.04 15.03
N TYR A 737 0.81 5.31 14.67
CA TYR A 737 2.09 5.97 14.96
C TYR A 737 2.07 6.74 16.28
N PRO A 738 3.17 6.74 17.05
CA PRO A 738 3.32 7.65 18.17
C PRO A 738 3.13 9.10 17.72
N PRO A 739 2.46 9.96 18.52
CA PRO A 739 2.21 11.35 18.14
C PRO A 739 3.48 12.11 17.71
N GLN A 740 4.61 11.86 18.37
CA GLN A 740 5.89 12.47 18.05
C GLN A 740 6.30 12.22 16.59
N ALA A 741 6.25 10.96 16.14
CA ALA A 741 6.57 10.60 14.75
C ALA A 741 5.48 11.07 13.79
N PHE A 742 4.20 10.92 14.16
CA PHE A 742 3.05 11.31 13.31
C PHE A 742 3.14 12.78 12.85
N TYR A 743 3.46 13.70 13.76
CA TYR A 743 3.62 15.12 13.41
C TYR A 743 4.92 15.44 12.65
N ALA A 744 5.88 14.51 12.59
CA ALA A 744 7.15 14.67 11.87
C ALA A 744 7.20 13.94 10.52
N LEU A 745 6.14 13.19 10.13
CA LEU A 745 6.08 12.43 8.88
C LEU A 745 6.42 13.28 7.66
N MET A 746 7.32 12.80 6.79
CA MET A 746 7.61 13.49 5.53
C MET A 746 6.49 13.20 4.53
N ASN A 747 5.47 14.05 4.53
CA ASN A 747 4.30 13.95 3.67
C ASN A 747 4.67 14.41 2.25
N LEU A 748 5.01 13.45 1.39
CA LEU A 748 5.43 13.66 0.01
C LEU A 748 4.30 13.43 -1.00
N LEU A 749 4.42 14.02 -2.19
CA LEU A 749 3.54 13.77 -3.34
C LEU A 749 4.34 13.19 -4.53
N SER A 750 5.50 13.77 -4.84
CA SER A 750 6.44 13.22 -5.83
C SER A 750 7.79 12.88 -5.19
N THR A 751 8.54 11.96 -5.79
CA THR A 751 9.95 11.63 -5.47
C THR A 751 10.70 11.32 -6.76
N HIS A 752 11.99 10.99 -6.61
CA HIS A 752 12.83 10.49 -7.69
C HIS A 752 12.62 9.02 -8.09
N ASP A 753 11.74 8.26 -7.41
CA ASP A 753 11.53 6.81 -7.63
C ASP A 753 10.18 6.47 -8.26
N VAL A 754 9.28 7.46 -8.32
CA VAL A 754 7.92 7.31 -8.84
C VAL A 754 7.63 8.40 -9.85
N ALA A 755 6.61 8.19 -10.69
CA ALA A 755 6.20 9.21 -11.63
C ALA A 755 5.81 10.52 -10.92
N ARG A 756 6.00 11.64 -11.61
CA ARG A 756 5.59 12.96 -11.11
C ARG A 756 4.09 12.96 -10.82
N THR A 757 3.66 13.61 -9.74
CA THR A 757 2.24 13.65 -9.36
C THR A 757 1.36 14.22 -10.49
N LEU A 758 1.83 15.22 -11.23
CA LEU A 758 1.12 15.74 -12.40
C LEU A 758 0.91 14.69 -13.49
N ASN A 759 1.88 13.81 -13.71
CA ASN A 759 1.78 12.69 -14.65
C ASN A 759 0.68 11.72 -14.19
N GLU A 760 0.71 11.31 -12.93
CA GLU A 760 -0.31 10.42 -12.34
C GLU A 760 -1.73 11.02 -12.38
N LEU A 761 -1.84 12.35 -12.29
CA LEU A 761 -3.12 13.07 -12.34
C LEU A 761 -3.62 13.37 -13.76
N GLY A 762 -2.83 13.07 -14.79
CA GLY A 762 -3.23 13.06 -16.19
C GLY A 762 -2.45 13.98 -17.13
N ASP A 763 -1.38 14.65 -16.68
CA ASP A 763 -0.47 15.40 -17.56
C ASP A 763 0.70 14.52 -18.02
N THR A 764 0.52 13.76 -19.09
CA THR A 764 1.53 12.79 -19.55
C THR A 764 2.58 13.41 -20.48
N GLY A 765 2.64 14.73 -20.59
CA GLY A 765 3.47 15.45 -21.57
C GLY A 765 2.95 15.41 -23.01
N THR A 766 1.93 14.60 -23.29
CA THR A 766 1.19 14.53 -24.58
C THR A 766 -0.29 14.89 -24.42
N SER A 767 -0.68 15.33 -23.23
CA SER A 767 -2.05 15.67 -22.85
C SER A 767 -2.55 16.94 -23.54
N THR A 768 -3.85 17.02 -23.78
CA THR A 768 -4.51 18.24 -24.28
C THR A 768 -4.46 19.36 -23.22
N PRO A 769 -4.55 20.64 -23.61
CA PRO A 769 -4.58 21.75 -22.65
C PRO A 769 -5.65 21.60 -21.56
N THR A 770 -6.82 21.07 -21.90
CA THR A 770 -7.90 20.80 -20.94
C THR A 770 -7.51 19.73 -19.92
N GLN A 771 -6.85 18.66 -20.35
CA GLN A 771 -6.36 17.60 -19.45
C GLN A 771 -5.26 18.13 -18.52
N VAL A 772 -4.35 18.95 -19.04
CA VAL A 772 -3.30 19.60 -18.25
C VAL A 772 -3.92 20.48 -17.16
N GLU A 773 -4.88 21.34 -17.50
CA GLU A 773 -5.54 22.19 -16.50
C GLU A 773 -6.33 21.39 -15.46
N GLN A 774 -6.96 20.29 -15.86
CA GLN A 774 -7.62 19.39 -14.90
C GLN A 774 -6.60 18.69 -13.98
N ALA A 775 -5.47 18.21 -14.50
CA ALA A 775 -4.39 17.62 -13.72
C ALA A 775 -3.83 18.62 -12.70
N LYS A 776 -3.60 19.88 -13.13
CA LYS A 776 -3.19 20.97 -12.22
C LYS A 776 -4.23 21.30 -11.16
N ALA A 777 -5.53 21.30 -11.49
CA ALA A 777 -6.59 21.51 -10.50
C ALA A 777 -6.59 20.41 -9.43
N ARG A 778 -6.48 19.14 -9.84
CA ARG A 778 -6.32 18.01 -8.92
C ARG A 778 -5.04 18.13 -8.10
N PHE A 779 -3.95 18.59 -8.70
CA PHE A 779 -2.69 18.74 -7.99
C PHE A 779 -2.76 19.81 -6.91
N ARG A 780 -3.39 20.95 -7.19
CA ARG A 780 -3.68 21.99 -6.17
C ARG A 780 -4.50 21.45 -5.01
N LEU A 781 -5.50 20.59 -5.27
CA LEU A 781 -6.24 19.91 -4.20
C LEU A 781 -5.33 19.03 -3.33
N ALA A 782 -4.45 18.23 -3.96
CA ALA A 782 -3.49 17.39 -3.23
C ALA A 782 -2.53 18.22 -2.37
N VAL A 783 -2.00 19.32 -2.91
CA VAL A 783 -1.09 20.23 -2.19
C VAL A 783 -1.82 20.95 -1.05
N LEU A 784 -3.07 21.38 -1.24
CA LEU A 784 -3.86 21.98 -0.18
C LEU A 784 -4.07 20.98 0.98
N PHE A 785 -4.36 19.72 0.65
CA PHE A 785 -4.46 18.65 1.64
C PHE A 785 -3.12 18.47 2.38
N GLN A 786 -2.02 18.35 1.63
CA GLN A 786 -0.65 18.21 2.15
C GLN A 786 -0.29 19.33 3.13
N MET A 787 -0.54 20.59 2.77
CA MET A 787 -0.16 21.76 3.58
C MET A 787 -1.02 21.92 4.85
N THR A 788 -2.20 21.30 4.89
CA THR A 788 -3.17 21.47 5.99
C THR A 788 -3.36 20.21 6.84
N PHE A 789 -2.68 19.10 6.50
CA PHE A 789 -2.65 17.86 7.28
C PHE A 789 -1.46 17.85 8.29
N PRO A 790 -1.56 17.14 9.44
CA PRO A 790 -0.41 16.89 10.33
C PRO A 790 0.77 16.19 9.64
N GLY A 791 1.98 16.37 10.15
CA GLY A 791 3.20 15.93 9.46
C GLY A 791 3.86 17.08 8.73
N ALA A 792 5.04 16.86 8.16
CA ALA A 792 5.88 17.83 7.48
C ALA A 792 5.79 17.67 5.95
N PRO A 793 5.15 18.62 5.22
CA PRO A 793 5.02 18.57 3.76
C PRO A 793 6.37 18.54 3.05
N ALA A 794 6.47 17.80 1.95
CA ALA A 794 7.62 17.79 1.06
C ALA A 794 7.25 18.16 -0.39
N VAL A 795 7.91 19.19 -0.91
CA VAL A 795 7.80 19.64 -2.30
C VAL A 795 9.00 19.11 -3.07
N TYR A 796 8.78 18.28 -4.09
CA TYR A 796 9.83 17.79 -4.98
C TYR A 796 10.14 18.84 -6.04
N TYR A 797 11.42 19.13 -6.28
CA TYR A 797 11.84 20.25 -7.13
C TYR A 797 11.15 20.21 -8.49
N GLY A 798 10.53 21.32 -8.92
CA GLY A 798 9.85 21.41 -10.21
C GLY A 798 8.35 21.14 -10.15
N ASP A 799 7.85 20.47 -9.11
CA ASP A 799 6.40 20.26 -8.93
C ASP A 799 5.66 21.60 -8.85
N GLU A 800 6.24 22.57 -8.14
CA GLU A 800 5.65 23.89 -7.94
C GLU A 800 5.61 24.74 -9.22
N VAL A 801 6.38 24.37 -10.25
CA VAL A 801 6.39 25.04 -11.57
C VAL A 801 5.88 24.15 -12.70
N GLY A 802 5.24 23.04 -12.37
CA GLY A 802 4.49 22.23 -13.34
C GLY A 802 5.33 21.23 -14.13
N VAL A 803 6.48 20.78 -13.60
CA VAL A 803 7.26 19.71 -14.23
C VAL A 803 6.47 18.39 -14.17
N THR A 804 6.33 17.74 -15.32
CA THR A 804 5.74 16.41 -15.44
C THR A 804 6.76 15.41 -16.00
N GLY A 805 6.56 14.13 -15.72
CA GLY A 805 7.46 13.04 -16.10
C GLY A 805 6.91 11.68 -15.66
N GLY A 806 7.11 10.67 -16.50
CA GLY A 806 6.74 9.28 -16.21
C GLY A 806 7.69 8.64 -15.19
N ALA A 807 7.86 7.32 -15.25
CA ALA A 807 8.81 6.61 -14.39
C ALA A 807 10.27 7.10 -14.58
N ASP A 808 11.12 6.72 -13.63
CA ASP A 808 12.58 6.89 -13.70
C ASP A 808 13.12 6.48 -15.08
N PRO A 809 13.88 7.33 -15.80
CA PRO A 809 14.50 8.61 -15.37
C PRO A 809 13.71 9.87 -15.69
N LEU A 810 12.53 9.78 -16.31
CA LEU A 810 11.76 10.95 -16.74
C LEU A 810 11.20 11.78 -15.57
N ASN A 811 11.04 11.19 -14.38
CA ASN A 811 10.70 11.91 -13.15
C ASN A 811 11.84 12.80 -12.63
N ARG A 812 13.07 12.64 -13.14
CA ARG A 812 14.28 13.43 -12.83
C ARG A 812 14.59 14.46 -13.93
N ALA A 813 13.59 14.96 -14.64
CA ALA A 813 13.78 16.05 -15.60
C ALA A 813 14.35 17.31 -14.93
N THR A 814 15.09 18.12 -15.67
CA THR A 814 15.70 19.35 -15.14
C THR A 814 14.66 20.40 -14.75
N TYR A 815 15.03 21.26 -13.80
CA TYR A 815 14.19 22.40 -13.44
C TYR A 815 14.15 23.44 -14.59
N PRO A 816 12.98 23.92 -15.02
CA PRO A 816 12.85 24.81 -16.18
C PRO A 816 13.14 26.28 -15.83
N TRP A 817 14.37 26.61 -15.43
CA TRP A 817 14.76 27.98 -15.06
C TRP A 817 14.61 28.95 -16.24
N ALA A 818 13.96 30.10 -16.01
CA ALA A 818 13.70 31.09 -17.06
C ALA A 818 15.00 31.71 -17.62
N ASP A 819 16.02 31.88 -16.78
CA ASP A 819 17.36 32.32 -17.15
C ASP A 819 18.15 31.27 -17.97
N GLN A 820 17.67 30.03 -18.03
CA GLN A 820 18.20 28.94 -18.87
C GLN A 820 17.25 28.60 -20.04
N GLY A 821 16.35 29.53 -20.40
CA GLY A 821 15.41 29.37 -21.52
C GLY A 821 14.16 28.54 -21.20
N GLY A 822 14.02 28.07 -19.96
CA GLY A 822 12.86 27.33 -19.48
C GLY A 822 11.61 28.20 -19.35
N LYS A 823 10.45 27.55 -19.14
CA LYS A 823 9.15 28.21 -18.99
C LYS A 823 8.44 27.68 -17.73
N PRO A 824 8.87 28.12 -16.54
CA PRO A 824 8.24 27.65 -15.30
C PRO A 824 6.79 28.15 -15.23
N ASP A 825 5.86 27.31 -14.75
CA ASP A 825 4.48 27.73 -14.50
C ASP A 825 4.42 28.65 -13.27
N THR A 826 4.50 29.96 -13.52
CA THR A 826 4.49 30.97 -12.45
C THR A 826 3.14 31.09 -11.75
N ALA A 827 2.05 30.65 -12.38
CA ALA A 827 0.73 30.64 -11.74
C ALA A 827 0.63 29.51 -10.72
N LEU A 828 1.10 28.30 -11.08
CA LEU A 828 1.18 27.19 -10.13
C LEU A 828 2.15 27.50 -8.99
N LEU A 829 3.28 28.16 -9.28
CA LEU A 829 4.23 28.60 -8.25
C LEU A 829 3.58 29.53 -7.22
N ALA A 830 2.76 30.48 -7.69
CA ALA A 830 2.03 31.38 -6.81
C ALA A 830 1.00 30.64 -5.93
N ASP A 831 0.36 29.60 -6.47
CA ASP A 831 -0.55 28.75 -5.69
C ASP A 831 0.20 27.98 -4.58
N PHE A 832 1.37 27.41 -4.89
CA PHE A 832 2.23 26.75 -3.91
C PHE A 832 2.70 27.73 -2.82
N GLN A 833 3.20 28.90 -3.19
CA GLN A 833 3.59 29.96 -2.26
C GLN A 833 2.45 30.33 -1.31
N LYS A 834 1.23 30.46 -1.84
CA LYS A 834 0.04 30.76 -1.03
C LYS A 834 -0.25 29.64 -0.02
N MET A 835 -0.22 28.37 -0.44
CA MET A 835 -0.53 27.23 0.42
C MET A 835 0.55 26.95 1.47
N ILE A 836 1.84 27.10 1.11
CA ILE A 836 2.96 27.02 2.05
C ILE A 836 2.89 28.20 3.05
N GLY A 837 2.61 29.41 2.56
CA GLY A 837 2.40 30.59 3.39
C GLY A 837 1.26 30.41 4.39
N LEU A 838 0.12 29.86 3.93
CA LEU A 838 -1.01 29.50 4.78
C LEU A 838 -0.58 28.60 5.94
N ARG A 839 0.17 27.52 5.67
CA ARG A 839 0.68 26.63 6.71
C ARG A 839 1.62 27.36 7.67
N ASN A 840 2.61 28.07 7.15
CA ASN A 840 3.64 28.73 7.94
C ASN A 840 3.08 29.79 8.90
N GLN A 841 2.01 30.48 8.49
CA GLN A 841 1.37 31.54 9.28
C GLN A 841 0.40 31.00 10.35
N ASN A 842 0.08 29.69 10.35
CA ASN A 842 -0.97 29.13 11.19
C ASN A 842 -0.49 27.87 11.94
N GLU A 843 -0.08 28.03 13.19
CA GLU A 843 0.38 26.94 14.07
C GLU A 843 -0.64 25.78 14.19
N VAL A 844 -1.93 26.08 14.12
CA VAL A 844 -2.99 25.06 14.18
C VAL A 844 -2.91 24.04 13.03
N LEU A 845 -2.36 24.42 11.87
CA LEU A 845 -2.19 23.52 10.73
C LEU A 845 -0.96 22.62 10.89
N LYS A 846 0.09 23.13 11.56
CA LYS A 846 1.34 22.42 11.83
C LYS A 846 1.23 21.48 13.03
N ARG A 847 0.85 22.03 14.19
CA ARG A 847 0.92 21.38 15.51
C ARG A 847 -0.45 21.03 16.11
N GLY A 848 -1.55 21.43 15.48
CA GLY A 848 -2.88 21.20 16.02
C GLY A 848 -3.30 19.75 16.03
N SER A 849 -4.13 19.37 17.01
CA SER A 849 -4.82 18.08 17.04
C SER A 849 -5.54 17.84 15.72
N ILE A 850 -5.79 16.58 15.40
CA ILE A 850 -6.71 16.21 14.32
C ILE A 850 -7.76 15.29 14.93
N ASP A 851 -9.02 15.72 14.83
CA ASP A 851 -10.16 14.97 15.35
C ASP A 851 -10.79 14.12 14.23
N ALA A 852 -11.73 13.25 14.60
CA ALA A 852 -12.54 12.50 13.63
C ALA A 852 -13.25 13.43 12.63
N PRO A 853 -13.54 12.97 11.40
CA PRO A 853 -14.10 13.82 10.37
C PRO A 853 -15.52 14.19 10.75
N VAL A 854 -15.87 15.46 10.59
CA VAL A 854 -17.23 15.97 10.84
C VAL A 854 -18.14 15.77 9.62
N GLN A 855 -17.54 15.52 8.45
CA GLN A 855 -18.20 15.05 7.25
C GLN A 855 -17.23 14.17 6.46
N LEU A 856 -17.73 13.01 6.02
CA LEU A 856 -17.01 12.09 5.15
C LEU A 856 -18.00 11.36 4.24
N ASP A 857 -17.89 11.56 2.93
CA ASP A 857 -18.65 10.81 1.93
C ASP A 857 -17.77 10.42 0.74
N GLU A 858 -18.36 10.12 -0.42
CA GLU A 858 -17.63 9.68 -1.60
C GLU A 858 -16.63 10.73 -2.13
N ASN A 859 -16.91 12.02 -1.93
CA ASN A 859 -16.10 13.12 -2.49
C ASN A 859 -15.64 14.15 -1.45
N ILE A 860 -16.36 14.29 -0.34
CA ILE A 860 -16.11 15.33 0.67
C ILE A 860 -15.40 14.74 1.88
N ILE A 861 -14.35 15.45 2.33
CA ILE A 861 -13.68 15.24 3.62
C ILE A 861 -13.69 16.57 4.36
N VAL A 862 -14.22 16.61 5.58
CA VAL A 862 -14.13 17.78 6.48
C VAL A 862 -13.52 17.38 7.80
N LEU A 863 -12.39 17.99 8.13
CA LEU A 863 -11.59 17.71 9.33
C LEU A 863 -11.57 18.93 10.24
N THR A 864 -11.38 18.69 11.53
CA THR A 864 -11.22 19.75 12.52
C THR A 864 -9.87 19.65 13.21
N ARG A 865 -9.29 20.81 13.51
CA ARG A 865 -7.99 20.94 14.15
C ARG A 865 -8.05 21.94 15.29
N LYS A 866 -7.29 21.70 16.36
CA LYS A 866 -7.18 22.64 17.48
C LYS A 866 -5.76 22.75 18.01
N TYR A 867 -5.30 23.97 18.24
CA TYR A 867 -4.02 24.26 18.87
C TYR A 867 -4.10 25.55 19.67
N GLN A 868 -3.71 25.51 20.95
CA GLN A 868 -3.63 26.70 21.82
C GLN A 868 -4.85 27.66 21.75
N GLY A 869 -6.06 27.10 21.62
CA GLY A 869 -7.32 27.86 21.56
C GLY A 869 -7.73 28.37 20.17
N VAL A 870 -6.85 28.24 19.16
CA VAL A 870 -7.16 28.42 17.74
C VAL A 870 -7.75 27.12 17.20
N ARG A 871 -8.77 27.25 16.34
CA ARG A 871 -9.47 26.12 15.72
C ARG A 871 -9.47 26.30 14.21
N ALA A 872 -9.30 25.18 13.50
CA ALA A 872 -9.44 25.15 12.06
C ALA A 872 -10.47 24.10 11.62
N VAL A 873 -11.16 24.40 10.52
CA VAL A 873 -11.99 23.46 9.76
C VAL A 873 -11.42 23.43 8.36
N THR A 874 -10.96 22.27 7.91
CA THR A 874 -10.45 22.06 6.54
C THR A 874 -11.43 21.19 5.80
N ALA A 875 -11.90 21.64 4.65
CA ALA A 875 -12.85 20.91 3.81
C ALA A 875 -12.27 20.71 2.41
N PHE A 876 -12.45 19.51 1.86
CA PHE A 876 -11.90 19.11 0.56
C PHE A 876 -12.99 18.50 -0.31
N ASN A 877 -12.92 18.74 -1.62
CA ASN A 877 -13.84 18.23 -2.61
C ASN A 877 -13.09 17.82 -3.88
N ASN A 878 -13.05 16.52 -4.17
CA ASN A 878 -12.44 15.97 -5.37
C ASN A 878 -13.42 15.80 -6.54
N SER A 879 -14.67 16.25 -6.41
CA SER A 879 -15.60 16.27 -7.54
C SER A 879 -15.36 17.49 -8.43
N THR A 880 -15.80 17.39 -9.68
CA THR A 880 -15.68 18.47 -10.68
C THR A 880 -16.74 19.57 -10.53
N SER A 881 -17.57 19.51 -9.50
CA SER A 881 -18.59 20.51 -9.19
C SER A 881 -18.46 21.01 -7.76
N PRO A 882 -18.71 22.31 -7.50
CA PRO A 882 -18.73 22.81 -6.13
C PRO A 882 -19.87 22.16 -5.35
N ARG A 883 -19.71 22.02 -4.04
CA ARG A 883 -20.72 21.43 -3.17
C ARG A 883 -20.92 22.25 -1.91
N GLU A 884 -22.19 22.52 -1.58
CA GLU A 884 -22.55 23.06 -0.28
C GLU A 884 -22.65 21.93 0.75
N VAL A 885 -22.02 22.15 1.90
CA VAL A 885 -21.97 21.19 3.01
C VAL A 885 -22.33 21.93 4.29
N THR A 886 -23.26 21.36 5.06
CA THR A 886 -23.56 21.79 6.42
C THR A 886 -23.09 20.71 7.38
N VAL A 887 -22.17 21.07 8.27
CA VAL A 887 -21.58 20.12 9.24
C VAL A 887 -21.94 20.52 10.66
N GLU A 888 -22.17 19.52 11.50
CA GLU A 888 -22.24 19.69 12.95
C GLU A 888 -20.82 19.84 13.50
N LEU A 889 -20.56 20.93 14.19
CA LEU A 889 -19.24 21.15 14.78
C LEU A 889 -19.13 20.45 16.14
N PRO A 890 -17.96 19.92 16.51
CA PRO A 890 -17.74 19.37 17.84
C PRO A 890 -17.96 20.43 18.93
N VAL A 891 -18.25 19.97 20.15
CA VAL A 891 -18.49 20.87 21.29
C VAL A 891 -17.32 21.85 21.43
N GLY A 892 -17.67 23.14 21.50
CA GLY A 892 -16.70 24.21 21.61
C GLY A 892 -15.95 24.50 20.30
N TYR A 893 -16.50 24.21 19.12
CA TYR A 893 -16.05 24.79 17.85
C TYR A 893 -17.03 25.84 17.30
N GLY A 894 -18.29 25.88 17.76
CA GLY A 894 -19.35 26.77 17.26
C GLY A 894 -19.46 28.16 17.93
N ASP A 895 -18.60 28.47 18.89
CA ASP A 895 -18.63 29.69 19.73
C ASP A 895 -17.82 30.87 19.17
N LYS A 896 -17.08 30.68 18.07
CA LYS A 896 -16.24 31.72 17.45
C LYS A 896 -16.52 31.85 15.94
N PRO A 897 -16.38 33.07 15.36
CA PRO A 897 -16.33 33.23 13.91
C PRO A 897 -15.05 32.60 13.33
N TYR A 898 -15.16 32.11 12.11
CA TYR A 898 -14.03 31.66 11.30
C TYR A 898 -13.77 32.64 10.16
N THR A 899 -12.53 32.70 9.69
CA THR A 899 -12.13 33.33 8.44
C THR A 899 -11.59 32.25 7.52
N ASP A 900 -12.10 32.19 6.29
CA ASP A 900 -11.51 31.36 5.26
C ASP A 900 -10.16 31.94 4.85
N ALA A 901 -9.08 31.25 5.20
CA ALA A 901 -7.73 31.70 4.94
C ALA A 901 -7.38 31.69 3.45
N MET A 902 -8.17 31.02 2.60
CA MET A 902 -7.98 31.02 1.15
C MET A 902 -8.65 32.21 0.46
N THR A 903 -9.78 32.70 1.01
CA THR A 903 -10.63 33.73 0.35
C THR A 903 -10.82 35.01 1.17
N GLY A 904 -10.47 35.01 2.45
CA GLY A 904 -10.72 36.09 3.41
C GLY A 904 -12.16 36.18 3.91
N ARG A 905 -13.06 35.30 3.45
CA ARG A 905 -14.49 35.34 3.79
C ARG A 905 -14.71 34.95 5.25
N ALA A 906 -15.48 35.75 5.99
CA ALA A 906 -15.94 35.38 7.32
C ALA A 906 -17.07 34.35 7.23
N VAL A 907 -17.01 33.32 8.08
CA VAL A 907 -18.03 32.27 8.21
C VAL A 907 -18.39 32.12 9.67
N GLN A 908 -19.68 32.24 10.00
CA GLN A 908 -20.18 32.20 11.37
C GLN A 908 -20.96 30.91 11.60
N PRO A 909 -20.58 30.07 12.58
CA PRO A 909 -21.42 28.95 12.99
C PRO A 909 -22.76 29.44 13.54
N VAL A 910 -23.84 28.73 13.21
CA VAL A 910 -25.20 29.00 13.69
C VAL A 910 -25.71 27.75 14.40
N LYS A 911 -26.05 27.89 15.69
CA LYS A 911 -26.54 26.76 16.53
C LYS A 911 -25.63 25.52 16.51
N GLY A 912 -24.31 25.72 16.45
CA GLY A 912 -23.32 24.63 16.39
C GLY A 912 -23.07 24.06 14.99
N GLN A 913 -23.82 24.51 13.98
CA GLN A 913 -23.63 24.10 12.59
C GLN A 913 -22.79 25.11 11.80
N LEU A 914 -22.05 24.61 10.82
CA LEU A 914 -21.28 25.43 9.88
C LEU A 914 -21.64 25.03 8.45
N THR A 915 -22.11 26.00 7.67
CA THR A 915 -22.39 25.81 6.24
C THR A 915 -21.31 26.48 5.40
N LEU A 916 -20.74 25.75 4.46
CA LEU A 916 -19.73 26.23 3.52
C LEU A 916 -19.91 25.63 2.13
N THR A 917 -19.55 26.39 1.10
CA THR A 917 -19.44 25.90 -0.27
C THR A 917 -18.00 25.48 -0.52
N VAL A 918 -17.75 24.18 -0.65
CA VAL A 918 -16.44 23.63 -1.00
C VAL A 918 -16.27 23.66 -2.52
N PRO A 919 -15.28 24.37 -3.08
CA PRO A 919 -15.15 24.50 -4.53
C PRO A 919 -14.84 23.16 -5.23
N ALA A 920 -15.08 23.06 -6.53
CA ALA A 920 -14.71 21.88 -7.32
C ALA A 920 -13.19 21.67 -7.33
N LEU A 921 -12.73 20.41 -7.22
CA LEU A 921 -11.32 20.03 -7.24
C LEU A 921 -10.45 20.92 -6.33
N SER A 922 -10.94 21.24 -5.14
CA SER A 922 -10.31 22.20 -4.24
C SER A 922 -10.82 22.04 -2.79
N GLY A 923 -10.50 23.00 -1.93
CA GLY A 923 -10.92 23.00 -0.55
C GLY A 923 -11.05 24.39 0.06
N SER A 924 -11.45 24.41 1.33
CA SER A 924 -11.59 25.61 2.15
C SER A 924 -10.88 25.41 3.48
N VAL A 925 -10.24 26.45 4.01
CA VAL A 925 -9.48 26.39 5.26
C VAL A 925 -9.96 27.50 6.17
N LEU A 926 -10.88 27.17 7.06
CA LEU A 926 -11.52 28.12 7.96
C LEU A 926 -10.77 28.15 9.28
N ILE A 927 -10.30 29.30 9.74
CA ILE A 927 -9.52 29.44 10.97
C ILE A 927 -10.14 30.51 11.87
N THR A 928 -10.24 30.23 13.18
CA THR A 928 -10.69 31.22 14.17
C THR A 928 -9.61 32.27 14.44
N LYS A 929 -10.02 33.51 14.72
CA LYS A 929 -9.10 34.53 15.24
C LYS A 929 -8.64 34.25 16.67
#